data_AF-A0A844FGJ0-F1
#
_entry.id   AF-A0A844FGJ0-F1
#
_cell.length_a   1.000
_cell.length_b   1.000
_cell.length_c   1.000
_cell.angle_alpha   90.00
_cell.angle_beta   90.00
_cell.angle_gamma   90.00
#
_symmetry.space_group_name_H-M   'P 1'
#
loop_
_entity.id
_entity.type
_entity.pdbx_description
1 polymer ?
#
loop_
_entity_poly.entity_id
_entity_poly.type
_entity_poly.pdbx_seq_one_letter_code
_entity_poly.pdbx_strand_id
1 'polypeptide(L)'
;MADRIVFYGPMNNDKRMELLKMPIEYLKSDKGNRFYYVLPNGELLSKYRKILLKDGKGAFDLNLFTFDDIVKGILEKETYININLEIKESIISKILKELYEEEHIEYYKNMISMEGFIKDISYIIGQIKRSLLTPEEFNKNIPNIPFYKEIGLIYERYEKFLKENRLLDAEGSFFRSLDLLKDSENYFKNLDFIIIDEFFDFKPQELELLKEISKYPIDIYVNIPYKRDEEFKAVKNTLKFFESIGFKIVEVMKEDKNLFETIGDNLFSEENCILPETDRVKLIKAPNKYLELKRICQEIKSLYNKGVPLNEIGLAITDSIEYLETVFHVFKEEGIPFSINEDIRLIDMPLVKEFLNIIELRINNFNKSSIIKRVKNSYFNIYSGKEKDRIEYILYKLNYNSIEELKNILDEERNRYLELDESEKVEEKCEQLNQMESSLEILINEGKLIPNKGTVEEIVDVLIDIIDSYDILEKVNDIYDEIEDYDIFYRDISSLSKLKDVLEKIKIEIPLVYRQIELEDFYNILLRYLEEEVIVGTLGNYEGVNILSLSTLRGLKFERLFITGLIEGRYPKLKEENFFFKEDNYSTLKNIGIDIKSFYEKLDKESLNFAIAVTRCTECLYLSYPESSLKEEVNIPSIFLDEFLSLFPEGKIDTIQLDMDYLIKNDFKEITTKKELLNHLLYKHFEGEEVIKHLQMFNSLDNKLLHEINEKIKCEVYRNKEGFNEYSGFIEDDNIKEDLKLSQKDSVFSITYFETYGKCPYKFLMERVLKLEGMERFIEDFTPLDRGNIFHQVLKEYYSFHNQDIKLHINGDKVFEVKNTLDEINKRIEKILIDNGVKTLDKLWNIRIENMANTVLKFVEKDLERLATSKYKTIPYDFEVEFGYMKDFSFDSGKEKVKILGKIDRMDRFLEQDKYILYDYKTSSYGVKKIKDIEEGTSFQLPVYIMSQKHRNIVAGGYIDISKAKVYMELVQKEDKELVNKKRGKGILDETHWKALMEEVENNMKEYIDCIYRGDFSINPKICDTYCPYKEVCRYEFR
;
A
#
# COMPACT_ATOMS: atom_id res chain seq x y z
N MET A 1 5.66 2.77 64.94
CA MET A 1 5.31 3.71 63.85
C MET A 1 6.00 3.16 62.63
N ALA A 2 5.26 3.01 61.53
CA ALA A 2 5.88 2.60 60.28
C ALA A 2 6.71 3.76 59.71
N ASP A 3 7.90 3.44 59.20
CA ASP A 3 8.79 4.42 58.59
C ASP A 3 8.29 4.76 57.18
N ARG A 4 7.99 6.04 56.95
CA ARG A 4 7.51 6.56 55.66
C ARG A 4 8.45 7.65 55.19
N ILE A 5 9.33 7.31 54.26
CA ILE A 5 10.45 8.16 53.89
C ILE A 5 10.50 8.31 52.37
N VAL A 6 10.56 9.56 51.91
CA VAL A 6 10.89 9.90 50.53
C VAL A 6 12.36 10.34 50.52
N PHE A 7 13.20 9.57 49.85
CA PHE A 7 14.57 9.97 49.54
C PHE A 7 14.55 10.81 48.26
N TYR A 8 14.73 12.11 48.42
CA TYR A 8 14.75 13.07 47.32
C TYR A 8 16.18 13.49 47.02
N GLY A 9 16.70 13.12 45.85
CA GLY A 9 18.11 13.31 45.53
C GLY A 9 18.35 13.61 44.06
N PRO A 10 19.58 13.98 43.68
CA PRO A 10 19.93 14.35 42.32
C PRO A 10 19.80 13.16 41.36
N MET A 11 19.85 13.46 40.06
CA MET A 11 19.87 12.45 39.01
C MET A 11 21.00 11.45 39.23
N ASN A 12 20.69 10.17 39.03
CA ASN A 12 21.61 9.05 39.23
C ASN A 12 22.21 8.95 40.64
N ASN A 13 21.49 9.36 41.69
CA ASN A 13 21.94 9.14 43.06
C ASN A 13 22.19 7.65 43.38
N ASP A 14 23.01 7.42 44.41
CA ASP A 14 23.38 6.07 44.86
C ASP A 14 22.36 5.45 45.81
N LYS A 15 21.31 6.20 46.20
CA LYS A 15 20.29 5.73 47.14
C LYS A 15 19.58 4.49 46.63
N ARG A 16 19.36 4.42 45.33
CA ARG A 16 18.87 3.22 44.64
C ARG A 16 19.70 1.97 44.97
N MET A 17 21.03 2.05 44.92
CA MET A 17 21.91 0.92 45.21
C MET A 17 21.87 0.52 46.69
N GLU A 18 21.63 1.47 47.59
CA GLU A 18 21.40 1.18 49.01
C GLU A 18 20.07 0.48 49.24
N LEU A 19 18.98 0.98 48.65
CA LEU A 19 17.64 0.41 48.76
C LEU A 19 17.59 -1.02 48.19
N LEU A 20 18.33 -1.30 47.12
CA LEU A 20 18.43 -2.63 46.53
C LEU A 20 19.05 -3.68 47.47
N LYS A 21 19.87 -3.29 48.45
CA LYS A 21 20.46 -4.25 49.41
C LYS A 21 19.39 -4.92 50.26
N MET A 22 18.32 -4.20 50.62
CA MET A 22 17.25 -4.71 51.48
C MET A 22 16.52 -5.91 50.84
N PRO A 23 15.96 -5.83 49.61
CA PRO A 23 15.42 -6.99 48.90
C PRO A 23 16.43 -8.13 48.74
N ILE A 24 17.69 -7.85 48.40
CA ILE A 24 18.72 -8.88 48.20
C ILE A 24 18.94 -9.70 49.49
N GLU A 25 19.00 -9.05 50.65
CA GLU A 25 19.13 -9.74 51.94
C GLU A 25 17.90 -10.58 52.30
N TYR A 26 16.71 -10.08 51.97
CA TYR A 26 15.46 -10.81 52.15
C TYR A 26 15.37 -12.04 51.25
N LEU A 27 15.79 -11.93 49.99
CA LEU A 27 15.87 -13.06 49.06
C LEU A 27 16.89 -14.10 49.54
N LYS A 28 18.06 -13.67 50.05
CA LYS A 28 19.05 -14.58 50.65
C LYS A 28 18.54 -15.30 51.91
N SER A 29 17.51 -14.75 52.56
CA SER A 29 16.92 -15.29 53.80
C SER A 29 15.58 -16.00 53.57
N ASP A 30 15.21 -16.30 52.32
CA ASP A 30 13.95 -16.94 51.93
C ASP A 30 12.68 -16.17 52.40
N LYS A 31 12.75 -14.83 52.32
CA LYS A 31 11.68 -13.89 52.70
C LYS A 31 11.21 -13.06 51.51
N GLY A 32 11.29 -13.62 50.31
CA GLY A 32 10.93 -12.93 49.07
C GLY A 32 9.48 -12.44 49.03
N ASN A 33 8.58 -13.13 49.70
CA ASN A 33 7.16 -12.77 49.82
C ASN A 33 6.86 -11.63 50.82
N ARG A 34 7.86 -11.11 51.56
CA ARG A 34 7.68 -10.12 52.63
C ARG A 34 8.00 -8.68 52.21
N PHE A 35 8.36 -8.43 50.96
CA PHE A 35 8.58 -7.07 50.44
C PHE A 35 7.92 -6.90 49.09
N TYR A 36 7.55 -5.66 48.75
CA TYR A 36 7.19 -5.26 47.38
C TYR A 36 8.22 -4.25 46.86
N TYR A 37 8.62 -4.39 45.60
CA TYR A 37 9.45 -3.42 44.90
C TYR A 37 8.74 -2.93 43.65
N VAL A 38 8.33 -1.66 43.66
CA VAL A 38 7.45 -1.05 42.68
C VAL A 38 8.27 -0.20 41.70
N LEU A 39 8.13 -0.49 40.40
CA LEU A 39 8.83 0.16 39.30
C LEU A 39 7.85 0.69 38.24
N PRO A 40 8.23 1.73 37.47
CA PRO A 40 7.31 2.41 36.56
C PRO A 40 7.07 1.69 35.23
N ASN A 41 7.95 0.76 34.82
CA ASN A 41 7.81 0.05 33.55
C ASN A 41 8.39 -1.38 33.59
N GLY A 42 7.97 -2.21 32.62
CA GLY A 42 8.34 -3.63 32.53
C GLY A 42 9.80 -3.90 32.17
N GLU A 43 10.46 -2.99 31.47
CA GLU A 43 11.89 -3.13 31.15
C GLU A 43 12.75 -3.01 32.42
N LEU A 44 12.41 -2.06 33.29
CA LEU A 44 13.03 -1.92 34.60
C LEU A 44 12.76 -3.14 35.46
N LEU A 45 11.54 -3.71 35.45
CA LEU A 45 11.25 -4.97 36.14
C LEU A 45 12.19 -6.09 35.66
N SER A 46 12.36 -6.23 34.34
CA SER A 46 13.23 -7.26 33.74
C SER A 46 14.70 -7.06 34.11
N LYS A 47 15.18 -5.82 34.11
CA LYS A 47 16.56 -5.48 34.53
C LYS A 47 16.76 -5.72 36.02
N TYR A 48 15.84 -5.25 36.86
CA TYR A 48 15.95 -5.40 38.31
C TYR A 48 15.84 -6.86 38.73
N ARG A 49 15.04 -7.66 38.01
CA ARG A 49 15.04 -9.13 38.17
C ARG A 49 16.44 -9.71 37.97
N LYS A 50 17.16 -9.30 36.92
CA LYS A 50 18.55 -9.74 36.69
C LYS A 50 19.50 -9.25 37.79
N ILE A 51 19.36 -8.00 38.24
CA ILE A 51 20.21 -7.43 39.30
C ILE A 51 20.02 -8.19 40.62
N LEU A 52 18.77 -8.43 41.03
CA LEU A 52 18.44 -9.14 42.26
C LEU A 52 18.88 -10.61 42.24
N LEU A 53 18.91 -11.23 41.05
CA LEU A 53 19.33 -12.62 40.86
C LEU A 53 20.83 -12.80 40.59
N LYS A 54 21.60 -11.73 40.37
CA LYS A 54 23.02 -11.79 39.94
C LYS A 54 23.92 -12.60 40.87
N ASP A 55 23.63 -12.60 42.17
CA ASP A 55 24.40 -13.31 43.21
C ASP A 55 23.76 -14.65 43.66
N GLY A 56 22.58 -15.01 43.13
CA GLY A 56 21.81 -16.18 43.54
C GLY A 56 21.60 -17.19 42.40
N LYS A 57 21.39 -18.48 42.73
CA LYS A 57 21.08 -19.51 41.71
C LYS A 57 19.60 -19.52 41.26
N GLY A 58 18.76 -18.67 41.87
CA GLY A 58 17.32 -18.55 41.64
C GLY A 58 16.59 -18.06 42.89
N ALA A 59 15.34 -17.60 42.75
CA ALA A 59 14.43 -17.25 43.85
C ALA A 59 13.00 -17.71 43.51
N PHE A 60 12.24 -18.19 44.51
CA PHE A 60 10.85 -18.61 44.31
C PHE A 60 9.88 -17.42 44.39
N ASP A 61 10.07 -16.54 45.38
CA ASP A 61 9.25 -15.35 45.57
C ASP A 61 10.07 -14.10 45.22
N LEU A 62 9.79 -13.49 44.06
CA LEU A 62 10.42 -12.25 43.62
C LEU A 62 9.35 -11.20 43.31
N ASN A 63 8.95 -10.47 44.35
CA ASN A 63 7.88 -9.47 44.32
C ASN A 63 8.32 -8.13 43.72
N LEU A 64 8.71 -8.15 42.44
CA LEU A 64 8.89 -6.96 41.61
C LEU A 64 7.59 -6.66 40.88
N PHE A 65 7.02 -5.48 41.06
CA PHE A 65 5.67 -5.15 40.61
C PHE A 65 5.57 -3.78 39.93
N THR A 66 4.59 -3.61 39.05
CA THR A 66 3.99 -2.31 38.74
C THR A 66 2.80 -2.03 39.69
N PHE A 67 2.19 -0.85 39.60
CA PHE A 67 0.92 -0.61 40.29
C PHE A 67 -0.21 -1.52 39.78
N ASP A 68 -0.23 -1.82 38.49
CA ASP A 68 -1.20 -2.73 37.89
C ASP A 68 -1.05 -4.15 38.46
N ASP A 69 0.18 -4.61 38.71
CA ASP A 69 0.43 -5.92 39.34
C ASP A 69 -0.10 -5.98 40.79
N ILE A 70 0.03 -4.87 41.54
CA ILE A 70 -0.53 -4.77 42.90
C ILE A 70 -2.06 -4.86 42.87
N VAL A 71 -2.70 -4.12 41.96
CA VAL A 71 -4.15 -4.14 41.73
C VAL A 71 -4.62 -5.55 41.36
N LYS A 72 -3.92 -6.20 40.43
CA LYS A 72 -4.22 -7.58 40.04
C LYS A 72 -4.14 -8.54 41.23
N GLY A 73 -3.10 -8.41 42.07
CA GLY A 73 -2.94 -9.20 43.29
C GLY A 73 -4.11 -9.02 44.26
N ILE A 74 -4.59 -7.79 44.46
CA ILE A 74 -5.74 -7.48 45.34
C ILE A 74 -7.02 -8.18 44.86
N LEU A 75 -7.20 -8.28 43.54
CA LEU A 75 -8.41 -8.84 42.93
C LEU A 75 -8.37 -10.37 42.75
N GLU A 76 -7.26 -11.07 43.03
CA GLU A 76 -7.10 -12.51 42.77
C GLU A 76 -8.20 -13.39 43.38
N LYS A 77 -8.84 -12.94 44.46
CA LYS A 77 -9.88 -13.68 45.19
C LYS A 77 -11.31 -13.32 44.75
N GLU A 78 -11.46 -12.33 43.89
CA GLU A 78 -12.76 -11.87 43.41
C GLU A 78 -13.21 -12.66 42.17
N THR A 79 -14.53 -12.78 41.98
CA THR A 79 -15.12 -13.57 40.88
C THR A 79 -15.45 -12.73 39.63
N TYR A 80 -14.70 -11.68 39.35
CA TYR A 80 -14.92 -10.83 38.17
C TYR A 80 -14.15 -11.34 36.95
N ILE A 81 -14.69 -11.10 35.77
CA ILE A 81 -13.99 -11.36 34.50
C ILE A 81 -13.36 -10.04 34.04
N ASN A 82 -12.04 -10.01 33.91
CA ASN A 82 -11.34 -8.84 33.37
C ASN A 82 -11.48 -8.80 31.84
N ILE A 83 -11.81 -7.63 31.31
CA ILE A 83 -11.97 -7.41 29.87
C ILE A 83 -10.80 -6.59 29.31
N ASN A 84 -10.40 -6.93 28.08
CA ASN A 84 -9.41 -6.22 27.29
C ASN A 84 -10.03 -5.03 26.53
N LEU A 85 -9.22 -4.35 25.73
CA LEU A 85 -9.65 -3.17 24.97
C LEU A 85 -10.67 -3.54 23.88
N GLU A 86 -10.50 -4.70 23.26
CA GLU A 86 -11.32 -5.19 22.15
C GLU A 86 -12.75 -5.52 22.60
N ILE A 87 -12.91 -6.15 23.77
CA ILE A 87 -14.22 -6.35 24.39
C ILE A 87 -14.82 -5.00 24.79
N LYS A 88 -14.04 -4.10 25.40
CA LYS A 88 -14.51 -2.76 25.79
C LYS A 88 -15.07 -1.99 24.59
N GLU A 89 -14.35 -1.96 23.48
CA GLU A 89 -14.78 -1.31 22.24
C GLU A 89 -16.01 -1.99 21.62
N SER A 90 -16.11 -3.32 21.72
CA SER A 90 -17.27 -4.07 21.25
C SER A 90 -18.53 -3.78 22.10
N ILE A 91 -18.38 -3.67 23.42
CA ILE A 91 -19.47 -3.22 24.32
C ILE A 91 -19.90 -1.80 23.96
N ILE A 92 -18.95 -0.89 23.75
CA ILE A 92 -19.25 0.50 23.36
C ILE A 92 -19.98 0.55 22.02
N SER A 93 -19.52 -0.21 21.01
CA SER A 93 -20.17 -0.31 19.71
C SER A 93 -21.63 -0.76 19.84
N LYS A 94 -21.88 -1.81 20.63
CA LYS A 94 -23.23 -2.28 20.95
C LYS A 94 -24.09 -1.20 21.60
N ILE A 95 -23.57 -0.54 22.65
CA ILE A 95 -24.29 0.51 23.38
C ILE A 95 -24.62 1.69 22.47
N LEU A 96 -23.72 2.09 21.59
CA LEU A 96 -23.96 3.17 20.63
C LEU A 96 -25.09 2.82 19.65
N LYS A 97 -25.13 1.57 19.16
CA LYS A 97 -26.23 1.08 18.31
C LYS A 97 -27.56 1.08 19.07
N GLU A 98 -27.59 0.54 20.28
CA GLU A 98 -28.80 0.50 21.12
C GLU A 98 -29.32 1.92 21.45
N LEU A 99 -28.44 2.83 21.86
CA LEU A 99 -28.82 4.21 22.17
C LEU A 99 -29.29 4.99 20.94
N TYR A 100 -28.80 4.65 19.75
CA TYR A 100 -29.27 5.23 18.50
C TYR A 100 -30.67 4.73 18.12
N GLU A 101 -30.91 3.42 18.24
CA GLU A 101 -32.23 2.82 18.03
C GLU A 101 -33.27 3.32 19.03
N GLU A 102 -32.85 3.63 20.27
CA GLU A 102 -33.67 4.25 21.31
C GLU A 102 -33.88 5.78 21.11
N GLU A 103 -33.36 6.38 20.05
CA GLU A 103 -33.39 7.84 19.77
C GLU A 103 -32.77 8.71 20.89
N HIS A 104 -31.78 8.18 21.61
CA HIS A 104 -31.10 8.87 22.71
C HIS A 104 -29.78 9.56 22.31
N ILE A 105 -29.31 9.35 21.08
CA ILE A 105 -28.12 10.03 20.50
C ILE A 105 -28.56 10.91 19.34
N GLU A 106 -28.40 12.23 19.46
CA GLU A 106 -28.75 13.21 18.43
C GLU A 106 -27.50 13.91 17.86
N TYR A 107 -26.57 14.31 18.73
CA TYR A 107 -25.37 15.05 18.40
C TYR A 107 -24.35 14.17 17.66
N TYR A 108 -24.05 12.98 18.18
CA TYR A 108 -23.07 12.06 17.56
C TYR A 108 -23.66 11.09 16.53
N LYS A 109 -24.91 11.31 16.08
CA LYS A 109 -25.65 10.34 15.26
C LYS A 109 -24.95 9.91 13.96
N ASN A 110 -24.16 10.80 13.36
CA ASN A 110 -23.45 10.53 12.10
C ASN A 110 -22.11 9.80 12.30
N MET A 111 -21.68 9.60 13.56
CA MET A 111 -20.37 9.04 13.90
C MET A 111 -20.47 7.63 14.53
N ILE A 112 -21.67 7.17 14.91
CA ILE A 112 -21.88 5.89 15.61
C ILE A 112 -21.27 4.68 14.89
N SER A 113 -21.33 4.66 13.56
CA SER A 113 -20.79 3.56 12.76
C SER A 113 -19.30 3.68 12.44
N MET A 114 -18.64 4.77 12.83
CA MET A 114 -17.23 5.01 12.53
C MET A 114 -16.32 4.36 13.59
N GLU A 115 -15.41 3.48 13.18
CA GLU A 115 -14.50 2.79 14.11
C GLU A 115 -13.62 3.77 14.90
N GLY A 116 -13.09 4.80 14.25
CA GLY A 116 -12.29 5.83 14.94
C GLY A 116 -13.05 6.52 16.07
N PHE A 117 -14.37 6.69 15.92
CA PHE A 117 -15.21 7.26 16.97
C PHE A 117 -15.36 6.29 18.16
N ILE A 118 -15.50 4.98 17.92
CA ILE A 118 -15.54 3.98 19.00
C ILE A 118 -14.23 3.99 19.80
N LYS A 119 -13.09 4.03 19.12
CA LYS A 119 -11.75 4.15 19.75
C LYS A 119 -11.65 5.44 20.58
N ASP A 120 -12.12 6.56 20.04
CA ASP A 120 -12.17 7.84 20.76
C ASP A 120 -13.04 7.78 22.02
N ILE A 121 -14.24 7.19 21.95
CA ILE A 121 -15.13 7.01 23.12
C ILE A 121 -14.49 6.10 24.17
N SER A 122 -13.87 5.00 23.75
CA SER A 122 -13.14 4.08 24.64
C SER A 122 -12.03 4.80 25.41
N TYR A 123 -11.27 5.64 24.70
CA TYR A 123 -10.25 6.50 25.31
C TYR A 123 -10.85 7.52 26.27
N ILE A 124 -11.94 8.20 25.90
CA ILE A 124 -12.63 9.18 26.75
C ILE A 124 -13.11 8.54 28.06
N ILE A 125 -13.81 7.41 27.98
CA ILE A 125 -14.25 6.66 29.17
C ILE A 125 -13.05 6.25 30.03
N GLY A 126 -11.98 5.75 29.39
CA GLY A 126 -10.73 5.41 30.09
C GLY A 126 -10.15 6.59 30.88
N GLN A 127 -10.07 7.79 30.28
CA GLN A 127 -9.54 8.99 30.95
C GLN A 127 -10.45 9.49 32.08
N ILE A 128 -11.78 9.44 31.91
CA ILE A 128 -12.75 9.77 32.97
C ILE A 128 -12.54 8.84 34.16
N LYS A 129 -12.46 7.53 33.92
CA LYS A 129 -12.21 6.52 34.96
C LYS A 129 -10.84 6.66 35.62
N ARG A 130 -9.79 6.98 34.85
CA ARG A 130 -8.44 7.30 35.37
C ARG A 130 -8.42 8.52 36.29
N SER A 131 -9.40 9.40 36.14
CA SER A 131 -9.61 10.54 37.05
C SER A 131 -10.45 10.19 38.28
N LEU A 132 -10.77 8.90 38.49
CA LEU A 132 -11.59 8.38 39.59
C LEU A 132 -13.03 8.93 39.61
N LEU A 133 -13.59 9.29 38.44
CA LEU A 133 -14.96 9.78 38.34
C LEU A 133 -15.94 8.64 38.01
N THR A 134 -16.96 8.46 38.85
CA THR A 134 -18.11 7.60 38.55
C THR A 134 -19.06 8.26 37.54
N PRO A 135 -19.96 7.51 36.88
CA PRO A 135 -20.98 8.11 36.00
C PRO A 135 -21.84 9.17 36.69
N GLU A 136 -22.20 8.94 37.96
CA GLU A 136 -22.99 9.89 38.76
C GLU A 136 -22.25 11.21 38.98
N GLU A 137 -20.97 11.15 39.35
CA GLU A 137 -20.13 12.33 39.58
C GLU A 137 -19.86 13.09 38.27
N PHE A 138 -19.57 12.36 37.19
CA PHE A 138 -19.38 12.95 35.87
C PHE A 138 -20.65 13.69 35.43
N ASN A 139 -21.80 13.01 35.41
CA ASN A 139 -23.08 13.58 34.96
C ASN A 139 -23.58 14.75 35.83
N LYS A 140 -23.16 14.82 37.09
CA LYS A 140 -23.47 15.95 37.98
C LYS A 140 -22.73 17.24 37.60
N ASN A 141 -21.49 17.11 37.13
CA ASN A 141 -20.61 18.26 36.92
C ASN A 141 -20.53 18.73 35.46
N ILE A 142 -21.10 17.97 34.51
CA ILE A 142 -21.09 18.36 33.09
C ILE A 142 -22.02 19.55 32.77
N PRO A 143 -21.67 20.37 31.77
CA PRO A 143 -22.59 21.35 31.20
C PRO A 143 -23.84 20.70 30.58
N ASN A 144 -24.96 21.42 30.60
CA ASN A 144 -26.20 20.99 29.95
C ASN A 144 -26.14 21.20 28.42
N ILE A 145 -25.22 20.51 27.74
CA ILE A 145 -24.96 20.59 26.30
C ILE A 145 -24.87 19.16 25.75
N PRO A 146 -25.49 18.83 24.59
CA PRO A 146 -25.49 17.49 24.02
C PRO A 146 -24.11 16.84 23.89
N PHE A 147 -23.09 17.63 23.52
CA PHE A 147 -21.68 17.21 23.41
C PHE A 147 -21.16 16.44 24.64
N TYR A 148 -21.47 16.91 25.86
CA TYR A 148 -21.07 16.26 27.11
C TYR A 148 -22.10 15.24 27.61
N LYS A 149 -23.39 15.55 27.44
CA LYS A 149 -24.49 14.71 27.93
C LYS A 149 -24.52 13.33 27.27
N GLU A 150 -24.30 13.27 25.96
CA GLU A 150 -24.31 11.98 25.25
C GLU A 150 -23.13 11.10 25.68
N ILE A 151 -21.93 11.68 25.90
CA ILE A 151 -20.78 10.96 26.48
C ILE A 151 -21.10 10.42 27.87
N GLY A 152 -21.74 11.24 28.72
CA GLY A 152 -22.16 10.83 30.05
C GLY A 152 -23.19 9.70 30.04
N LEU A 153 -24.12 9.71 29.09
CA LEU A 153 -25.09 8.64 28.89
C LEU A 153 -24.43 7.34 28.41
N ILE A 154 -23.49 7.42 27.46
CA ILE A 154 -22.73 6.27 26.99
C ILE A 154 -21.93 5.66 28.14
N TYR A 155 -21.24 6.49 28.94
CA TYR A 155 -20.48 6.05 30.09
C TYR A 155 -21.37 5.37 31.14
N GLU A 156 -22.55 5.93 31.44
CA GLU A 156 -23.51 5.32 32.36
C GLU A 156 -23.99 3.94 31.88
N ARG A 157 -24.36 3.82 30.61
CA ARG A 157 -24.76 2.53 30.01
C ARG A 157 -23.62 1.52 30.03
N TYR A 158 -22.39 1.97 29.78
CA TYR A 158 -21.20 1.13 29.80
C TYR A 158 -20.94 0.55 31.20
N GLU A 159 -20.90 1.38 32.24
CA GLU A 159 -20.71 0.90 33.61
C GLU A 159 -21.85 0.00 34.10
N LYS A 160 -23.09 0.31 33.70
CA LYS A 160 -24.23 -0.56 33.98
C LYS A 160 -24.05 -1.94 33.35
N PHE A 161 -23.64 -1.99 32.08
CA PHE A 161 -23.37 -3.24 31.37
C PHE A 161 -22.29 -4.06 32.07
N LEU A 162 -21.17 -3.44 32.46
CA LEU A 162 -20.10 -4.14 33.19
C LEU A 162 -20.60 -4.73 34.50
N LYS A 163 -21.35 -3.95 35.28
CA LYS A 163 -21.89 -4.38 36.58
C LYS A 163 -22.87 -5.54 36.47
N GLU A 164 -23.79 -5.49 35.51
CA GLU A 164 -24.80 -6.55 35.29
C GLU A 164 -24.16 -7.88 34.87
N ASN A 165 -23.05 -7.82 34.13
CA ASN A 165 -22.35 -9.00 33.62
C ASN A 165 -21.12 -9.40 34.45
N ARG A 166 -20.86 -8.74 35.60
CA ARG A 166 -19.69 -8.97 36.46
C ARG A 166 -18.35 -8.88 35.71
N LEU A 167 -18.24 -7.88 34.84
CA LEU A 167 -17.04 -7.57 34.07
C LEU A 167 -16.27 -6.42 34.74
N LEU A 168 -14.95 -6.40 34.57
CA LEU A 168 -14.07 -5.30 34.97
C LEU A 168 -13.12 -4.96 33.82
N ASP A 169 -13.07 -3.70 33.42
CA ASP A 169 -11.96 -3.23 32.58
C ASP A 169 -10.74 -2.86 33.45
N ALA A 170 -9.64 -2.50 32.80
CA ALA A 170 -8.40 -2.12 33.48
C ALA A 170 -8.62 -0.99 34.50
N GLU A 171 -9.34 0.07 34.12
CA GLU A 171 -9.61 1.18 35.02
C GLU A 171 -10.58 0.82 36.16
N GLY A 172 -11.59 -0.01 35.90
CA GLY A 172 -12.54 -0.52 36.89
C GLY A 172 -11.88 -1.41 37.95
N SER A 173 -10.81 -2.10 37.58
CA SER A 173 -9.98 -2.88 38.51
C SER A 173 -9.37 -2.02 39.61
N PHE A 174 -8.97 -0.78 39.30
CA PHE A 174 -8.51 0.19 40.31
C PHE A 174 -9.64 0.59 41.27
N PHE A 175 -10.82 0.95 40.75
CA PHE A 175 -11.98 1.28 41.61
C PHE A 175 -12.29 0.15 42.59
N ARG A 176 -12.40 -1.08 42.07
CA ARG A 176 -12.72 -2.25 42.90
C ARG A 176 -11.64 -2.54 43.94
N SER A 177 -10.37 -2.39 43.58
CA SER A 177 -9.26 -2.59 44.51
C SER A 177 -9.24 -1.55 45.62
N LEU A 178 -9.54 -0.28 45.30
CA LEU A 178 -9.67 0.79 46.29
C LEU A 178 -10.81 0.52 47.29
N ASP A 179 -11.95 0.01 46.81
CA ASP A 179 -13.06 -0.36 47.69
C ASP A 179 -12.67 -1.51 48.64
N LEU A 180 -12.01 -2.55 48.13
CA LEU A 180 -11.54 -3.68 48.94
C LEU A 180 -10.50 -3.27 49.99
N LEU A 181 -9.60 -2.34 49.64
CA LEU A 181 -8.60 -1.84 50.59
C LEU A 181 -9.20 -1.00 51.70
N LYS A 182 -10.30 -0.29 51.43
CA LYS A 182 -11.07 0.47 52.43
C LYS A 182 -11.81 -0.45 53.41
N ASP A 183 -12.29 -1.60 52.92
CA ASP A 183 -13.07 -2.58 53.69
C ASP A 183 -12.19 -3.61 54.44
N SER A 184 -10.92 -3.73 54.07
CA SER A 184 -9.96 -4.67 54.67
C SER A 184 -8.99 -3.96 55.62
N GLU A 185 -8.78 -4.50 56.82
CA GLU A 185 -7.79 -3.95 57.76
C GLU A 185 -6.42 -4.67 57.70
N ASN A 186 -6.31 -5.80 56.98
CA ASN A 186 -5.17 -6.71 57.12
C ASN A 186 -4.58 -7.24 55.81
N TYR A 187 -4.90 -6.65 54.65
CA TYR A 187 -4.42 -7.18 53.36
C TYR A 187 -2.89 -7.30 53.30
N PHE A 188 -2.17 -6.25 53.68
CA PHE A 188 -0.72 -6.20 53.62
C PHE A 188 -0.01 -6.66 54.91
N LYS A 189 -0.71 -7.36 55.82
CA LYS A 189 -0.17 -7.74 57.15
C LYS A 189 1.12 -8.57 57.12
N ASN A 190 1.39 -9.27 56.02
CA ASN A 190 2.57 -10.13 55.86
C ASN A 190 3.76 -9.42 55.21
N LEU A 191 3.62 -8.15 54.79
CA LEU A 191 4.70 -7.34 54.25
C LEU A 191 5.43 -6.59 55.36
N ASP A 192 6.75 -6.60 55.27
CA ASP A 192 7.63 -5.83 56.14
C ASP A 192 7.85 -4.42 55.57
N PHE A 193 8.04 -4.29 54.25
CA PHE A 193 8.25 -2.99 53.61
C PHE A 193 7.86 -2.95 52.12
N ILE A 194 7.66 -1.73 51.60
CA ILE A 194 7.44 -1.43 50.18
C ILE A 194 8.50 -0.42 49.71
N ILE A 195 9.12 -0.69 48.57
CA ILE A 195 10.03 0.25 47.89
C ILE A 195 9.37 0.74 46.61
N ILE A 196 9.38 2.05 46.38
CA ILE A 196 8.91 2.69 45.14
C ILE A 196 10.09 3.45 44.55
N ASP A 197 10.54 3.10 43.35
CA ASP A 197 11.76 3.65 42.74
C ASP A 197 11.50 4.21 41.32
N GLU A 198 12.25 5.25 40.93
CA GLU A 198 12.20 5.87 39.59
C GLU A 198 10.83 6.47 39.19
N PHE A 199 10.03 6.96 40.14
CA PHE A 199 8.81 7.73 39.85
C PHE A 199 9.04 9.24 40.06
N PHE A 200 8.58 10.05 39.10
CA PHE A 200 8.50 11.51 39.26
C PHE A 200 7.07 12.05 39.19
N ASP A 201 6.16 11.30 38.56
CA ASP A 201 4.72 11.55 38.52
C ASP A 201 3.96 10.23 38.65
N PHE A 202 2.70 10.33 39.06
CA PHE A 202 1.78 9.22 39.28
C PHE A 202 0.41 9.59 38.69
N LYS A 203 -0.35 8.59 38.25
CA LYS A 203 -1.74 8.76 37.83
C LYS A 203 -2.64 9.00 39.07
N PRO A 204 -3.80 9.66 38.93
CA PRO A 204 -4.71 9.88 40.06
C PRO A 204 -5.11 8.59 40.80
N GLN A 205 -5.34 7.50 40.05
CA GLN A 205 -5.66 6.19 40.64
C GLN A 205 -4.50 5.61 41.46
N GLU A 206 -3.26 5.77 40.99
CA GLU A 206 -2.05 5.33 41.69
C GLU A 206 -1.83 6.14 42.97
N LEU A 207 -2.09 7.45 42.93
CA LEU A 207 -2.03 8.32 44.10
C LEU A 207 -3.07 7.93 45.16
N GLU A 208 -4.32 7.69 44.78
CA GLU A 208 -5.35 7.26 45.73
C GLU A 208 -5.04 5.86 46.29
N LEU A 209 -4.49 4.96 45.46
CA LEU A 209 -4.03 3.65 45.90
C LEU A 209 -2.91 3.77 46.94
N LEU A 210 -1.91 4.62 46.68
CA LEU A 210 -0.82 4.89 47.64
C LEU A 210 -1.33 5.48 48.95
N LYS A 211 -2.30 6.38 48.89
CA LYS A 211 -2.94 6.96 50.07
C LYS A 211 -3.66 5.90 50.90
N GLU A 212 -4.37 4.94 50.28
CA GLU A 212 -4.99 3.83 51.00
C GLU A 212 -3.94 2.84 51.57
N ILE A 213 -2.91 2.48 50.80
CA ILE A 213 -1.79 1.65 51.27
C ILE A 213 -1.10 2.31 52.47
N SER A 214 -0.93 3.63 52.45
CA SER A 214 -0.34 4.40 53.56
C SER A 214 -1.18 4.38 54.83
N LYS A 215 -2.39 3.80 54.88
CA LYS A 215 -3.11 3.63 56.15
C LYS A 215 -2.64 2.40 56.92
N TYR A 216 -1.96 1.46 56.25
CA TYR A 216 -1.44 0.25 56.87
C TYR A 216 -0.13 0.51 57.64
N PRO A 217 0.16 -0.29 58.69
CA PRO A 217 1.36 -0.14 59.51
C PRO A 217 2.58 -0.83 58.87
N ILE A 218 2.98 -0.36 57.68
CA ILE A 218 4.08 -0.95 56.87
C ILE A 218 5.05 0.14 56.46
N ASP A 219 6.34 -0.20 56.45
CA ASP A 219 7.39 0.73 56.07
C ASP A 219 7.36 0.98 54.55
N ILE A 220 7.37 2.24 54.14
CA ILE A 220 7.32 2.64 52.73
C ILE A 220 8.49 3.58 52.43
N TYR A 221 9.36 3.14 51.54
CA TYR A 221 10.52 3.89 51.08
C TYR A 221 10.34 4.29 49.62
N VAL A 222 10.38 5.59 49.33
CA VAL A 222 10.26 6.12 47.98
C VAL A 222 11.58 6.76 47.58
N ASN A 223 12.11 6.44 46.41
CA ASN A 223 13.28 7.12 45.84
C ASN A 223 12.86 7.99 44.65
N ILE A 224 13.10 9.29 44.75
CA ILE A 224 12.83 10.28 43.71
C ILE A 224 14.18 10.92 43.33
N PRO A 225 14.93 10.33 42.38
CA PRO A 225 16.26 10.76 42.01
C PRO A 225 16.23 11.88 40.95
N TYR A 226 15.42 12.92 41.16
CA TYR A 226 15.21 14.00 40.17
C TYR A 226 15.35 15.41 40.76
N LYS A 227 16.08 15.54 41.87
CA LYS A 227 16.36 16.84 42.48
C LYS A 227 17.26 17.68 41.59
N ARG A 228 16.82 18.92 41.37
CA ARG A 228 17.53 19.98 40.64
C ARG A 228 17.42 21.28 41.43
N ASP A 229 18.20 22.27 41.05
CA ASP A 229 18.09 23.62 41.63
C ASP A 229 16.78 24.28 41.18
N GLU A 230 16.46 24.20 39.89
CA GLU A 230 15.15 24.54 39.34
C GLU A 230 14.29 23.28 39.16
N GLU A 231 13.33 23.11 40.07
CA GLU A 231 12.44 21.97 40.10
C GLU A 231 11.24 22.11 39.15
N PHE A 232 11.03 21.09 38.30
CA PHE A 232 9.82 20.95 37.49
C PHE A 232 8.56 20.81 38.34
N LYS A 233 7.43 21.29 37.81
CA LYS A 233 6.14 21.30 38.50
C LYS A 233 5.66 19.88 38.81
N ALA A 234 5.91 18.91 37.92
CA ALA A 234 5.55 17.51 38.12
C ALA A 234 6.15 16.93 39.42
N VAL A 235 7.46 17.11 39.64
CA VAL A 235 8.16 16.61 40.84
C VAL A 235 7.66 17.32 42.10
N LYS A 236 7.52 18.66 42.04
CA LYS A 236 6.97 19.45 43.15
C LYS A 236 5.59 18.96 43.60
N ASN A 237 4.71 18.65 42.66
CA ASN A 237 3.38 18.14 42.97
C ASN A 237 3.44 16.77 43.63
N THR A 238 4.30 15.88 43.15
CA THR A 238 4.52 14.55 43.73
C THR A 238 5.07 14.65 45.17
N LEU A 239 6.04 15.52 45.43
CA LEU A 239 6.58 15.74 46.78
C LEU A 239 5.51 16.28 47.73
N LYS A 240 4.74 17.29 47.32
CA LYS A 240 3.61 17.83 48.09
C LYS A 240 2.57 16.77 48.42
N PHE A 241 2.28 15.87 47.48
CA PHE A 241 1.38 14.75 47.72
C PHE A 241 1.92 13.85 48.85
N PHE A 242 3.18 13.41 48.78
CA PHE A 242 3.77 12.56 49.82
C PHE A 242 3.80 13.25 51.19
N GLU A 243 4.10 14.54 51.26
CA GLU A 243 4.01 15.32 52.52
C GLU A 243 2.58 15.33 53.07
N SER A 244 1.58 15.51 52.21
CA SER A 244 0.16 15.57 52.62
C SER A 244 -0.36 14.27 53.25
N ILE A 245 0.23 13.12 52.90
CA ILE A 245 -0.10 11.81 53.48
C ILE A 245 0.89 11.36 54.56
N GLY A 246 1.77 12.26 55.02
CA GLY A 246 2.59 12.09 56.22
C GLY A 246 3.96 11.44 56.00
N PHE A 247 4.51 11.46 54.79
CA PHE A 247 5.87 11.00 54.53
C PHE A 247 6.90 12.06 54.93
N LYS A 248 8.03 11.61 55.45
CA LYS A 248 9.19 12.46 55.71
C LYS A 248 10.08 12.53 54.47
N ILE A 249 10.29 13.73 53.93
CA ILE A 249 11.27 13.96 52.86
C ILE A 249 12.67 14.03 53.48
N VAL A 250 13.59 13.23 52.94
CA VAL A 250 15.01 13.20 53.29
C VAL A 250 15.80 13.50 52.04
N GLU A 251 16.58 14.58 52.09
CA GLU A 251 17.44 14.95 50.98
C GLU A 251 18.66 14.02 50.88
N VAL A 252 18.95 13.59 49.67
CA VAL A 252 20.16 12.82 49.33
C VAL A 252 21.07 13.73 48.54
N MET A 253 22.32 13.84 48.98
CA MET A 253 23.35 14.64 48.29
C MET A 253 24.22 13.74 47.43
N LYS A 254 24.75 14.29 46.34
CA LYS A 254 25.78 13.67 45.50
C LYS A 254 26.86 14.72 45.27
N GLU A 255 28.10 14.38 45.62
CA GLU A 255 29.22 15.34 45.56
C GLU A 255 29.77 15.48 44.13
N ASP A 256 29.86 14.38 43.37
CA ASP A 256 30.40 14.38 42.01
C ASP A 256 29.31 14.17 40.96
N LYS A 257 29.09 15.19 40.12
CA LYS A 257 28.21 15.11 38.93
C LYS A 257 29.05 14.92 37.67
N ASN A 258 28.65 14.00 36.81
CA ASN A 258 29.27 13.86 35.49
C ASN A 258 28.78 14.98 34.53
N LEU A 259 29.42 15.10 33.36
CA LEU A 259 29.07 16.11 32.36
C LEU A 259 27.57 16.09 32.00
N PHE A 260 27.00 14.91 31.75
CA PHE A 260 25.61 14.77 31.32
C PHE A 260 24.61 15.06 32.43
N GLU A 261 24.96 14.77 33.68
CA GLU A 261 24.20 15.19 34.86
C GLU A 261 24.20 16.70 35.01
N THR A 262 25.35 17.36 34.81
CA THR A 262 25.43 18.82 34.77
C THR A 262 24.58 19.39 33.62
N ILE A 263 24.62 18.79 32.42
CA ILE A 263 23.76 19.21 31.31
C ILE A 263 22.27 19.07 31.71
N GLY A 264 21.87 17.91 32.21
CA GLY A 264 20.50 17.65 32.66
C GLY A 264 20.00 18.61 33.74
N ASP A 265 20.89 19.03 34.64
CA ASP A 265 20.58 20.00 35.69
C ASP A 265 20.41 21.43 35.18
N ASN A 266 21.00 21.79 34.04
CA ASN A 266 20.89 23.13 33.43
C ASN A 266 19.88 23.19 32.26
N LEU A 267 19.39 22.05 31.75
CA LEU A 267 18.38 22.06 30.68
C LEU A 267 17.06 22.70 31.15
N PHE A 268 16.52 23.63 30.36
CA PHE A 268 15.27 24.35 30.66
C PHE A 268 15.33 25.22 31.93
N SER A 269 16.52 25.68 32.36
CA SER A 269 16.64 26.63 33.48
C SER A 269 16.52 28.09 33.02
N GLU A 270 16.04 28.98 33.89
CA GLU A 270 15.97 30.41 33.60
C GLU A 270 17.37 31.08 33.55
N GLU A 271 18.36 30.51 34.25
CA GLU A 271 19.74 30.99 34.23
C GLU A 271 20.49 30.53 32.96
N ASN A 272 21.07 31.50 32.23
CA ASN A 272 21.94 31.21 31.09
C ASN A 272 23.27 30.60 31.58
N CYS A 273 23.32 29.27 31.67
CA CYS A 273 24.55 28.53 31.95
C CYS A 273 25.20 28.09 30.64
N ILE A 274 26.36 28.69 30.31
CA ILE A 274 27.13 28.29 29.14
C ILE A 274 28.19 27.27 29.57
N LEU A 275 28.02 26.03 29.12
CA LEU A 275 28.94 24.93 29.36
C LEU A 275 30.16 25.01 28.42
N PRO A 276 31.32 24.49 28.85
CA PRO A 276 32.51 24.46 28.01
C PRO A 276 32.33 23.53 26.80
N GLU A 277 33.11 23.79 25.76
CA GLU A 277 33.24 22.91 24.58
C GLU A 277 33.62 21.48 25.00
N THR A 278 33.02 20.49 24.34
CA THR A 278 33.21 19.08 24.64
C THR A 278 33.17 18.23 23.38
N ASP A 279 34.04 17.22 23.30
CA ASP A 279 34.06 16.20 22.25
C ASP A 279 33.12 15.02 22.54
N ARG A 280 32.48 15.05 23.72
CA ARG A 280 31.56 14.01 24.21
C ARG A 280 30.13 14.18 23.73
N VAL A 281 29.81 15.27 23.04
CA VAL A 281 28.47 15.53 22.48
C VAL A 281 28.61 15.74 20.98
N LYS A 282 27.78 15.04 20.21
CA LYS A 282 27.79 15.10 18.75
C LYS A 282 26.39 15.28 18.20
N LEU A 283 26.26 16.09 17.14
CA LEU A 283 25.02 16.30 16.42
C LEU A 283 25.10 15.69 15.03
N ILE A 284 24.16 14.83 14.66
CA ILE A 284 24.05 14.26 13.31
C ILE A 284 22.86 14.91 12.59
N LYS A 285 23.14 15.53 11.45
CA LYS A 285 22.14 16.09 10.53
C LYS A 285 22.15 15.25 9.27
N ALA A 286 21.02 14.64 8.94
CA ALA A 286 20.90 13.73 7.82
C ALA A 286 19.83 14.19 6.83
N PRO A 287 19.92 13.88 5.52
CA PRO A 287 18.88 14.27 4.59
C PRO A 287 17.54 13.60 4.90
N ASN A 288 17.55 12.34 5.33
CA ASN A 288 16.34 11.58 5.61
C ASN A 288 16.59 10.54 6.73
N LYS A 289 15.50 9.96 7.24
CA LYS A 289 15.50 8.96 8.33
C LYS A 289 16.40 7.75 8.05
N TYR A 290 16.41 7.27 6.81
CA TYR A 290 17.24 6.13 6.43
C TYR A 290 18.73 6.48 6.55
N LEU A 291 19.17 7.63 6.03
CA LEU A 291 20.57 8.06 6.11
C LEU A 291 21.02 8.41 7.53
N GLU A 292 20.11 8.97 8.35
CA GLU A 292 20.34 9.19 9.79
C GLU A 292 20.72 7.89 10.47
N LEU A 293 19.87 6.87 10.32
CA LEU A 293 20.07 5.55 10.92
C LEU A 293 21.29 4.83 10.35
N LYS A 294 21.56 4.97 9.05
CA LYS A 294 22.79 4.41 8.42
C LYS A 294 24.04 5.01 9.03
N ARG A 295 24.08 6.33 9.28
CA ARG A 295 25.22 6.99 9.92
C ARG A 295 25.37 6.58 11.38
N ILE A 296 24.27 6.42 12.10
CA ILE A 296 24.26 5.88 13.47
C ILE A 296 24.83 4.45 13.47
N CYS A 297 24.37 3.57 12.58
CA CYS A 297 24.86 2.20 12.47
C CYS A 297 26.36 2.13 12.12
N GLN A 298 26.84 3.03 11.25
CA GLN A 298 28.27 3.18 10.98
C GLN A 298 29.05 3.55 12.25
N GLU A 299 28.53 4.48 13.06
CA GLU A 299 29.18 4.85 14.31
C GLU A 299 29.18 3.68 15.31
N ILE A 300 28.07 2.96 15.43
CA ILE A 300 27.95 1.77 16.28
C ILE A 300 29.01 0.73 15.90
N LYS A 301 29.17 0.41 14.60
CA LYS A 301 30.21 -0.51 14.12
C LYS A 301 31.61 -0.01 14.42
N SER A 302 31.87 1.29 14.24
CA SER A 302 33.14 1.93 14.58
C SER A 302 33.46 1.81 16.07
N LEU A 303 32.47 2.03 16.94
CA LEU A 303 32.60 1.90 18.39
C LEU A 303 32.83 0.44 18.81
N TYR A 304 32.10 -0.50 18.21
CA TYR A 304 32.29 -1.93 18.46
C TYR A 304 33.70 -2.41 18.07
N ASN A 305 34.22 -1.96 16.91
CA ASN A 305 35.59 -2.25 16.49
C ASN A 305 36.65 -1.65 17.42
N LYS A 306 36.31 -0.58 18.17
CA LYS A 306 37.16 0.00 19.22
C LYS A 306 37.01 -0.70 20.58
N GLY A 307 36.18 -1.72 20.67
CA GLY A 307 35.99 -2.56 21.86
C GLY A 307 34.82 -2.17 22.78
N VAL A 308 33.92 -1.27 22.35
CA VAL A 308 32.71 -0.95 23.11
C VAL A 308 31.68 -2.08 22.91
N PRO A 309 31.23 -2.77 23.98
CA PRO A 309 30.17 -3.78 23.87
C PRO A 309 28.86 -3.19 23.35
N LEU A 310 28.14 -3.91 22.49
CA LEU A 310 26.89 -3.39 21.90
C LEU A 310 25.80 -3.14 22.94
N ASN A 311 25.74 -3.96 23.99
CA ASN A 311 24.79 -3.80 25.09
C ASN A 311 25.06 -2.59 26.00
N GLU A 312 26.21 -1.93 25.89
CA GLU A 312 26.52 -0.65 26.54
C GLU A 312 26.13 0.56 25.66
N ILE A 313 25.58 0.30 24.47
CA ILE A 313 25.06 1.29 23.53
C ILE A 313 23.53 1.32 23.61
N GLY A 314 22.98 2.52 23.81
CA GLY A 314 21.54 2.79 23.74
C GLY A 314 21.18 3.60 22.49
N LEU A 315 20.08 3.24 21.84
CA LEU A 315 19.41 4.00 20.78
C LEU A 315 18.01 4.36 21.26
N ALA A 316 17.81 5.63 21.59
CA ALA A 316 16.54 6.19 22.02
C ALA A 316 15.80 6.81 20.83
N ILE A 317 14.63 6.25 20.50
CA ILE A 317 13.74 6.76 19.46
C ILE A 317 12.68 7.67 20.08
N THR A 318 12.50 8.86 19.52
CA THR A 318 11.51 9.84 19.97
C THR A 318 10.09 9.52 19.52
N ASP A 319 9.95 8.89 18.35
CA ASP A 319 8.68 8.41 17.79
C ASP A 319 8.85 6.95 17.33
N SER A 320 8.40 6.01 18.17
CA SER A 320 8.51 4.58 17.89
C SER A 320 7.70 4.14 16.66
N ILE A 321 6.54 4.76 16.41
CA ILE A 321 5.65 4.38 15.30
C ILE A 321 6.35 4.72 13.97
N GLU A 322 7.03 5.86 13.91
CA GLU A 322 7.66 6.34 12.68
C GLU A 322 9.06 5.74 12.41
N TYR A 323 9.80 5.35 13.47
CA TYR A 323 11.20 4.92 13.33
C TYR A 323 11.42 3.40 13.39
N LEU A 324 10.63 2.64 14.17
CA LEU A 324 10.95 1.22 14.46
C LEU A 324 11.16 0.37 13.22
N GLU A 325 10.26 0.45 12.24
CA GLU A 325 10.38 -0.33 10.99
C GLU A 325 11.68 -0.01 10.23
N THR A 326 12.03 1.28 10.13
CA THR A 326 13.27 1.71 9.47
C THR A 326 14.50 1.29 10.27
N VAL A 327 14.43 1.34 11.61
CA VAL A 327 15.50 0.86 12.49
C VAL A 327 15.75 -0.62 12.25
N PHE A 328 14.71 -1.48 12.27
CA PHE A 328 14.87 -2.91 12.01
C PHE A 328 15.43 -3.17 10.62
N HIS A 329 14.93 -2.48 9.59
CA HIS A 329 15.43 -2.60 8.22
C HIS A 329 16.92 -2.26 8.11
N VAL A 330 17.34 -1.10 8.64
CA VAL A 330 18.74 -0.65 8.56
C VAL A 330 19.64 -1.52 9.43
N PHE A 331 19.22 -1.92 10.62
CA PHE A 331 20.01 -2.81 11.49
C PHE A 331 20.23 -4.18 10.85
N LYS A 332 19.22 -4.75 10.19
CA LYS A 332 19.35 -5.99 9.40
C LYS A 332 20.28 -5.81 8.20
N GLU A 333 20.13 -4.71 7.45
CA GLU A 333 21.02 -4.38 6.33
C GLU A 333 22.49 -4.28 6.79
N GLU A 334 22.70 -3.71 7.97
CA GLU A 334 24.02 -3.55 8.58
C GLU A 334 24.48 -4.80 9.37
N GLY A 335 23.62 -5.78 9.63
CA GLY A 335 23.95 -6.94 10.47
C GLY A 335 24.28 -6.58 11.93
N ILE A 336 23.60 -5.58 12.50
CA ILE A 336 23.76 -5.17 13.90
C ILE A 336 22.64 -5.83 14.74
N PRO A 337 22.97 -6.63 15.77
CA PRO A 337 21.96 -7.20 16.66
C PRO A 337 21.35 -6.12 17.57
N PHE A 338 20.07 -6.27 17.90
CA PHE A 338 19.31 -5.34 18.73
C PHE A 338 18.54 -6.05 19.85
N SER A 339 18.23 -5.35 20.94
CA SER A 339 17.73 -5.93 22.19
C SER A 339 16.24 -6.29 22.22
N ILE A 340 15.42 -5.63 21.40
CA ILE A 340 13.97 -5.80 21.37
C ILE A 340 13.57 -6.82 20.31
N ASN A 341 12.38 -7.41 20.47
CA ASN A 341 11.80 -8.22 19.40
C ASN A 341 11.37 -7.31 18.25
N GLU A 342 11.50 -7.81 17.03
CA GLU A 342 10.83 -7.22 15.88
C GLU A 342 9.43 -7.81 15.81
N ASP A 343 8.47 -7.10 16.37
CA ASP A 343 7.07 -7.48 16.37
C ASP A 343 6.41 -7.06 15.04
N ILE A 344 5.76 -8.00 14.38
CA ILE A 344 5.02 -7.77 13.14
C ILE A 344 3.54 -8.03 13.42
N ARG A 345 2.68 -7.08 13.06
CA ARG A 345 1.23 -7.21 13.26
C ARG A 345 0.68 -8.40 12.49
N LEU A 346 -0.19 -9.16 13.13
CA LEU A 346 -0.77 -10.37 12.57
C LEU A 346 -1.63 -10.05 11.34
N ILE A 347 -2.38 -8.94 11.35
CA ILE A 347 -3.14 -8.46 10.18
C ILE A 347 -2.28 -8.20 8.95
N ASP A 348 -0.99 -7.89 9.13
CA ASP A 348 -0.07 -7.63 8.02
C ASP A 348 0.43 -8.91 7.34
N MET A 349 0.24 -10.08 7.98
CA MET A 349 0.74 -11.35 7.49
C MET A 349 0.04 -11.82 6.21
N PRO A 350 0.79 -12.29 5.19
CA PRO A 350 0.20 -12.77 3.94
C PRO A 350 -0.88 -13.84 4.15
N LEU A 351 -0.61 -14.85 4.99
CA LEU A 351 -1.57 -15.90 5.32
C LEU A 351 -2.87 -15.34 5.90
N VAL A 352 -2.77 -14.36 6.81
CA VAL A 352 -3.94 -13.76 7.46
C VAL A 352 -4.73 -12.90 6.47
N LYS A 353 -4.07 -12.13 5.61
CA LYS A 353 -4.74 -11.37 4.52
C LYS A 353 -5.49 -12.30 3.57
N GLU A 354 -4.91 -13.46 3.24
CA GLU A 354 -5.58 -14.45 2.41
C GLU A 354 -6.78 -15.10 3.10
N PHE A 355 -6.69 -15.36 4.40
CA PHE A 355 -7.81 -15.84 5.21
C PHE A 355 -8.95 -14.81 5.25
N LEU A 356 -8.63 -13.53 5.45
CA LEU A 356 -9.63 -12.45 5.43
C LEU A 356 -10.35 -12.37 4.07
N ASN A 357 -9.66 -12.63 2.94
CA ASN A 357 -10.29 -12.69 1.61
C ASN A 357 -11.42 -13.75 1.54
N ILE A 358 -11.36 -14.83 2.32
CA ILE A 358 -12.41 -15.87 2.37
C ILE A 358 -13.69 -15.30 2.98
N ILE A 359 -13.56 -14.49 4.03
CA ILE A 359 -14.70 -13.86 4.71
C ILE A 359 -15.24 -12.70 3.86
N GLU A 360 -14.35 -11.85 3.32
CA GLU A 360 -14.72 -10.74 2.42
C GLU A 360 -15.51 -11.22 1.20
N LEU A 361 -15.15 -12.38 0.66
CA LEU A 361 -15.87 -13.00 -0.45
C LEU A 361 -17.36 -13.20 -0.13
N ARG A 362 -17.65 -13.65 1.10
CA ARG A 362 -19.03 -13.85 1.56
C ARG A 362 -19.73 -12.52 1.85
N ILE A 363 -19.07 -11.59 2.53
CA ILE A 363 -19.63 -10.25 2.85
C ILE A 363 -19.99 -9.48 1.57
N ASN A 364 -19.12 -9.54 0.56
CA ASN A 364 -19.29 -8.82 -0.71
C ASN A 364 -20.16 -9.57 -1.72
N ASN A 365 -20.90 -10.61 -1.31
CA ASN A 365 -21.76 -11.42 -2.16
C ASN A 365 -21.07 -11.92 -3.45
N PHE A 366 -19.82 -12.40 -3.32
CA PHE A 366 -19.05 -12.95 -4.44
C PHE A 366 -18.89 -12.00 -5.63
N ASN A 367 -18.66 -10.71 -5.38
CA ASN A 367 -18.36 -9.76 -6.45
C ASN A 367 -17.03 -10.10 -7.16
N LYS A 368 -16.84 -9.53 -8.37
CA LYS A 368 -15.66 -9.76 -9.21
C LYS A 368 -14.33 -9.52 -8.49
N SER A 369 -14.21 -8.44 -7.72
CA SER A 369 -12.96 -8.12 -7.02
C SER A 369 -12.62 -9.16 -5.95
N SER A 370 -13.60 -9.63 -5.18
CA SER A 370 -13.38 -10.62 -4.12
C SER A 370 -13.07 -12.00 -4.68
N ILE A 371 -13.72 -12.42 -5.77
CA ILE A 371 -13.39 -13.68 -6.47
C ILE A 371 -11.94 -13.64 -6.96
N ILE A 372 -11.53 -12.55 -7.60
CA ILE A 372 -10.16 -12.42 -8.10
C ILE A 372 -9.16 -12.44 -6.94
N LYS A 373 -9.39 -11.70 -5.86
CA LYS A 373 -8.55 -11.78 -4.65
C LYS A 373 -8.44 -13.23 -4.13
N ARG A 374 -9.56 -13.95 -4.05
CA ARG A 374 -9.62 -15.34 -3.57
C ARG A 374 -8.84 -16.31 -4.45
N VAL A 375 -8.86 -16.14 -5.78
CA VAL A 375 -8.05 -16.91 -6.74
C VAL A 375 -6.55 -16.62 -6.56
N LYS A 376 -6.20 -15.41 -6.13
CA LYS A 376 -4.81 -15.01 -5.89
C LYS A 376 -4.21 -15.53 -4.58
N ASN A 377 -4.99 -16.19 -3.73
CA ASN A 377 -4.48 -16.82 -2.51
C ASN A 377 -3.45 -17.91 -2.86
N SER A 378 -2.38 -18.01 -2.08
CA SER A 378 -1.27 -18.94 -2.22
C SER A 378 -1.28 -20.00 -1.11
N TYR A 379 -1.59 -19.63 0.13
CA TYR A 379 -1.75 -20.56 1.26
C TYR A 379 -3.11 -21.27 1.18
N PHE A 380 -4.16 -20.47 1.00
CA PHE A 380 -5.53 -20.97 0.80
C PHE A 380 -5.80 -21.18 -0.69
N ASN A 381 -4.86 -21.74 -1.43
CA ASN A 381 -4.95 -21.81 -2.88
C ASN A 381 -6.01 -22.81 -3.36
N ILE A 382 -6.84 -22.37 -4.30
CA ILE A 382 -7.75 -23.24 -5.08
C ILE A 382 -7.06 -23.67 -6.39
N TYR A 383 -6.21 -22.80 -6.93
CA TYR A 383 -5.40 -23.03 -8.12
C TYR A 383 -3.92 -22.93 -7.76
N SER A 384 -3.07 -23.74 -8.40
CA SER A 384 -1.61 -23.73 -8.17
C SER A 384 -0.83 -23.37 -9.42
N GLY A 385 0.37 -22.81 -9.23
CA GLY A 385 1.31 -22.51 -10.33
C GLY A 385 0.70 -21.68 -11.47
N LYS A 386 0.96 -22.10 -12.71
CA LYS A 386 0.54 -21.38 -13.94
C LYS A 386 -0.98 -21.32 -14.15
N GLU A 387 -1.74 -22.23 -13.53
CA GLU A 387 -3.20 -22.22 -13.66
C GLU A 387 -3.82 -21.02 -12.95
N LYS A 388 -3.23 -20.61 -11.82
CA LYS A 388 -3.62 -19.41 -11.07
C LYS A 388 -3.59 -18.15 -11.94
N ASP A 389 -2.45 -17.88 -12.56
CA ASP A 389 -2.25 -16.69 -13.42
C ASP A 389 -3.20 -16.72 -14.63
N ARG A 390 -3.43 -17.92 -15.18
CA ARG A 390 -4.32 -18.13 -16.32
C ARG A 390 -5.77 -17.83 -15.96
N ILE A 391 -6.26 -18.33 -14.81
CA ILE A 391 -7.64 -18.11 -14.36
C ILE A 391 -7.84 -16.65 -13.96
N GLU A 392 -6.86 -16.04 -13.28
CA GLU A 392 -6.87 -14.59 -13.00
C GLU A 392 -7.07 -13.79 -14.30
N TYR A 393 -6.29 -14.09 -15.34
CA TYR A 393 -6.42 -13.45 -16.65
C TYR A 393 -7.83 -13.64 -17.26
N ILE A 394 -8.36 -14.86 -17.25
CA ILE A 394 -9.70 -15.15 -17.79
C ILE A 394 -10.77 -14.34 -17.03
N LEU A 395 -10.76 -14.38 -15.69
CA LEU A 395 -11.72 -13.67 -14.86
C LEU A 395 -11.66 -12.14 -15.07
N TYR A 396 -10.49 -11.56 -15.30
CA TYR A 396 -10.39 -10.14 -15.62
C TYR A 396 -11.06 -9.79 -16.96
N LYS A 397 -10.94 -10.68 -17.96
CA LYS A 397 -11.49 -10.51 -19.32
C LYS A 397 -13.00 -10.69 -19.41
N LEU A 398 -13.64 -11.36 -18.45
CA LEU A 398 -15.09 -11.56 -18.44
C LEU A 398 -15.82 -10.36 -17.81
N ASN A 399 -16.97 -9.98 -18.35
CA ASN A 399 -17.81 -8.90 -17.81
C ASN A 399 -18.95 -9.46 -16.96
N TYR A 400 -18.74 -9.52 -15.65
CA TYR A 400 -19.73 -10.00 -14.69
C TYR A 400 -19.66 -9.14 -13.42
N ASN A 401 -20.82 -8.91 -12.81
CA ASN A 401 -20.97 -8.22 -11.54
C ASN A 401 -21.41 -9.16 -10.42
N SER A 402 -22.01 -10.30 -10.78
CA SER A 402 -22.44 -11.34 -9.85
C SER A 402 -21.92 -12.73 -10.24
N ILE A 403 -22.02 -13.66 -9.29
CA ILE A 403 -21.61 -15.04 -9.53
C ILE A 403 -22.57 -15.78 -10.44
N GLU A 404 -23.87 -15.44 -10.41
CA GLU A 404 -24.87 -15.99 -11.33
C GLU A 404 -24.59 -15.56 -12.78
N GLU A 405 -24.19 -14.30 -12.99
CA GLU A 405 -23.76 -13.82 -14.31
C GLU A 405 -22.53 -14.57 -14.80
N LEU A 406 -21.54 -14.78 -13.93
CA LEU A 406 -20.33 -15.54 -14.27
C LEU A 406 -20.68 -16.98 -14.68
N LYS A 407 -21.53 -17.67 -13.92
CA LYS A 407 -21.98 -19.03 -14.28
C LYS A 407 -22.65 -19.09 -15.64
N ASN A 408 -23.59 -18.17 -15.91
CA ASN A 408 -24.26 -18.10 -17.19
C ASN A 408 -23.28 -17.85 -18.36
N ILE A 409 -22.29 -16.97 -18.16
CA ILE A 409 -21.26 -16.70 -19.18
C ILE A 409 -20.42 -17.94 -19.47
N LEU A 410 -20.03 -18.69 -18.43
CA LEU A 410 -19.26 -19.92 -18.58
C LEU A 410 -20.06 -21.02 -19.30
N ASP A 411 -21.33 -21.19 -18.95
CA ASP A 411 -22.24 -22.14 -19.60
C ASP A 411 -22.44 -21.84 -21.09
N GLU A 412 -22.59 -20.57 -21.43
CA GLU A 412 -22.80 -20.14 -22.82
C GLU A 412 -21.54 -20.26 -23.67
N GLU A 413 -20.38 -19.85 -23.14
CA GLU A 413 -19.10 -20.08 -23.81
C GLU A 413 -18.91 -21.58 -24.05
N ARG A 414 -19.23 -22.43 -23.07
CA ARG A 414 -19.20 -23.89 -23.24
C ARG A 414 -20.10 -24.35 -24.38
N ASN A 415 -21.36 -23.91 -24.41
CA ASN A 415 -22.31 -24.27 -25.47
C ASN A 415 -21.83 -23.81 -26.85
N ARG A 416 -21.22 -22.63 -26.94
CA ARG A 416 -20.65 -22.10 -28.17
C ARG A 416 -19.51 -22.96 -28.71
N TYR A 417 -18.62 -23.44 -27.83
CA TYR A 417 -17.55 -24.35 -28.25
C TYR A 417 -18.07 -25.73 -28.66
N LEU A 418 -19.12 -26.24 -28.00
CA LEU A 418 -19.78 -27.50 -28.37
C LEU A 418 -20.48 -27.44 -29.74
N GLU A 419 -20.82 -26.25 -30.24
CA GLU A 419 -21.39 -26.04 -31.59
C GLU A 419 -20.33 -25.98 -32.71
N LEU A 420 -19.03 -25.89 -32.37
CA LEU A 420 -17.92 -25.90 -33.32
C LEU A 420 -17.42 -27.34 -33.54
N ASP A 421 -17.03 -27.68 -34.79
CA ASP A 421 -16.59 -29.04 -35.19
C ASP A 421 -15.59 -29.67 -34.19
N GLU A 422 -15.76 -30.97 -33.90
CA GLU A 422 -14.95 -31.80 -32.98
C GLU A 422 -13.47 -31.80 -33.38
N SER A 423 -12.73 -30.80 -32.91
CA SER A 423 -11.27 -30.70 -33.02
C SER A 423 -10.66 -30.80 -31.64
N GLU A 424 -9.43 -31.32 -31.57
CA GLU A 424 -8.65 -31.50 -30.32
C GLU A 424 -8.54 -30.19 -29.49
N LYS A 425 -8.61 -29.03 -30.15
CA LYS A 425 -8.62 -27.70 -29.51
C LYS A 425 -9.95 -27.34 -28.82
N VAL A 426 -11.07 -27.89 -29.27
CA VAL A 426 -12.40 -27.66 -28.68
C VAL A 426 -12.54 -28.47 -27.38
N GLU A 427 -12.12 -29.74 -27.40
CA GLU A 427 -12.11 -30.60 -26.20
C GLU A 427 -11.25 -29.99 -25.09
N GLU A 428 -10.02 -29.57 -25.40
CA GLU A 428 -9.12 -28.94 -24.43
C GLU A 428 -9.72 -27.67 -23.81
N LYS A 429 -10.44 -26.86 -24.61
CA LYS A 429 -11.09 -25.63 -24.14
C LYS A 429 -12.30 -25.92 -23.26
N CYS A 430 -13.11 -26.92 -23.61
CA CYS A 430 -14.25 -27.36 -22.82
C CYS A 430 -13.81 -27.96 -21.48
N GLU A 431 -12.76 -28.79 -21.46
CA GLU A 431 -12.18 -29.30 -20.20
C GLU A 431 -11.70 -28.17 -19.28
N GLN A 432 -11.05 -27.15 -19.85
CA GLN A 432 -10.61 -25.97 -19.09
C GLN A 432 -11.76 -25.18 -18.49
N LEU A 433 -12.86 -24.99 -19.23
CA LEU A 433 -14.06 -24.33 -18.73
C LEU A 433 -14.71 -25.14 -17.61
N ASN A 434 -14.77 -26.47 -17.75
CA ASN A 434 -15.31 -27.37 -16.73
C ASN A 434 -14.47 -27.34 -15.44
N GLN A 435 -13.14 -27.36 -15.56
CA GLN A 435 -12.25 -27.24 -14.40
C GLN A 435 -12.46 -25.89 -13.69
N MET A 436 -12.53 -24.80 -14.44
CA MET A 436 -12.79 -23.46 -13.88
C MET A 436 -14.16 -23.39 -13.17
N GLU A 437 -15.21 -23.96 -13.77
CA GLU A 437 -16.53 -24.02 -13.17
C GLU A 437 -16.49 -24.82 -11.86
N SER A 438 -15.89 -26.02 -11.86
CA SER A 438 -15.80 -26.86 -10.66
C SER A 438 -15.04 -26.18 -9.50
N SER A 439 -13.94 -25.49 -9.81
CA SER A 439 -13.16 -24.75 -8.82
C SER A 439 -13.89 -23.50 -8.30
N LEU A 440 -14.67 -22.82 -9.14
CA LEU A 440 -15.56 -21.75 -8.69
C LEU A 440 -16.69 -22.29 -7.81
N GLU A 441 -17.20 -23.49 -8.08
CA GLU A 441 -18.21 -24.12 -7.21
C GLU A 441 -17.66 -24.44 -5.83
N ILE A 442 -16.41 -24.93 -5.73
CA ILE A 442 -15.72 -25.14 -4.45
C ILE A 442 -15.66 -23.83 -3.66
N LEU A 443 -15.22 -22.74 -4.30
CA LEU A 443 -15.14 -21.39 -3.72
C LEU A 443 -16.51 -20.89 -3.22
N ILE A 444 -17.55 -21.10 -4.02
CA ILE A 444 -18.93 -20.70 -3.67
C ILE A 444 -19.44 -21.50 -2.47
N ASN A 445 -19.23 -22.81 -2.51
CA ASN A 445 -19.71 -23.72 -1.48
C ASN A 445 -19.01 -23.41 -0.15
N GLU A 446 -17.69 -23.21 -0.17
CA GLU A 446 -16.90 -22.76 0.99
C GLU A 446 -17.46 -21.45 1.56
N GLY A 447 -17.61 -20.41 0.75
CA GLY A 447 -18.15 -19.13 1.22
C GLY A 447 -19.59 -19.24 1.74
N LYS A 448 -20.39 -20.19 1.24
CA LYS A 448 -21.76 -20.46 1.72
C LYS A 448 -21.81 -21.20 3.05
N LEU A 449 -20.75 -21.90 3.46
CA LEU A 449 -20.68 -22.51 4.79
C LEU A 449 -20.67 -21.45 5.89
N ILE A 450 -20.11 -20.27 5.62
CA ILE A 450 -20.05 -19.16 6.56
C ILE A 450 -21.44 -18.52 6.70
N PRO A 451 -22.06 -18.56 7.90
CA PRO A 451 -23.39 -18.00 8.08
C PRO A 451 -23.35 -16.46 8.08
N ASN A 452 -24.36 -15.82 7.47
CA ASN A 452 -24.46 -14.35 7.49
C ASN A 452 -24.80 -13.81 8.88
N LYS A 453 -25.50 -14.61 9.68
CA LYS A 453 -25.85 -14.34 11.07
C LYS A 453 -25.83 -15.66 11.83
N GLY A 454 -25.19 -15.67 12.98
CA GLY A 454 -25.08 -16.88 13.81
C GLY A 454 -24.62 -16.56 15.22
N THR A 455 -24.43 -17.59 16.02
CA THR A 455 -23.65 -17.46 17.25
C THR A 455 -22.17 -17.30 16.89
N VAL A 456 -21.40 -16.66 17.78
CA VAL A 456 -19.95 -16.50 17.58
C VAL A 456 -19.27 -17.87 17.47
N GLU A 457 -19.72 -18.83 18.27
CA GLU A 457 -19.20 -20.20 18.29
C GLU A 457 -19.35 -20.88 16.93
N GLU A 458 -20.56 -20.84 16.35
CA GLU A 458 -20.84 -21.42 15.02
C GLU A 458 -19.98 -20.78 13.93
N ILE A 459 -19.80 -19.45 13.95
CA ILE A 459 -18.99 -18.76 12.93
C ILE A 459 -17.51 -19.16 13.07
N VAL A 460 -16.97 -19.15 14.30
CA VAL A 460 -15.57 -19.50 14.54
C VAL A 460 -15.28 -20.94 14.16
N ASP A 461 -16.15 -21.89 14.53
CA ASP A 461 -15.96 -23.30 14.22
C ASP A 461 -15.90 -23.54 12.71
N VAL A 462 -16.80 -22.93 11.93
CA VAL A 462 -16.76 -23.01 10.47
C VAL A 462 -15.45 -22.44 9.91
N LEU A 463 -14.95 -21.34 10.45
CA LEU A 463 -13.70 -20.73 9.99
C LEU A 463 -12.47 -21.60 10.32
N ILE A 464 -12.45 -22.23 11.50
CA ILE A 464 -11.39 -23.17 11.88
C ILE A 464 -11.44 -24.42 10.97
N ASP A 465 -12.62 -24.97 10.71
CA ASP A 465 -12.80 -26.10 9.80
C ASP A 465 -12.30 -25.78 8.38
N ILE A 466 -12.57 -24.55 7.89
CA ILE A 466 -12.03 -24.07 6.61
C ILE A 466 -10.49 -24.04 6.68
N ILE A 467 -9.89 -23.45 7.71
CA ILE A 467 -8.43 -23.40 7.87
C ILE A 467 -7.82 -24.81 7.82
N ASP A 468 -8.39 -25.75 8.56
CA ASP A 468 -7.90 -27.12 8.66
C ASP A 468 -8.05 -27.90 7.34
N SER A 469 -9.06 -27.58 6.53
CA SER A 469 -9.28 -28.24 5.23
C SER A 469 -8.17 -27.98 4.20
N TYR A 470 -7.35 -26.93 4.36
CA TYR A 470 -6.29 -26.57 3.42
C TYR A 470 -4.92 -27.18 3.74
N ASP A 471 -4.80 -27.90 4.86
CA ASP A 471 -3.55 -28.47 5.37
C ASP A 471 -2.33 -27.52 5.23
N ILE A 472 -2.50 -26.30 5.74
CA ILE A 472 -1.53 -25.23 5.55
C ILE A 472 -0.16 -25.60 6.15
N LEU A 473 -0.15 -26.41 7.21
CA LEU A 473 1.09 -26.88 7.83
C LEU A 473 1.95 -27.70 6.86
N GLU A 474 1.35 -28.61 6.09
CA GLU A 474 2.07 -29.39 5.07
C GLU A 474 2.65 -28.44 4.00
N LYS A 475 1.86 -27.49 3.50
CA LYS A 475 2.33 -26.51 2.51
C LYS A 475 3.48 -25.64 3.00
N VAL A 476 3.46 -25.22 4.27
CA VAL A 476 4.53 -24.42 4.85
C VAL A 476 5.81 -25.26 4.97
N ASN A 477 5.71 -26.56 5.27
CA ASN A 477 6.86 -27.47 5.24
C ASN A 477 7.39 -27.64 3.80
N ASP A 478 6.53 -27.82 2.80
CA ASP A 478 6.95 -27.96 1.41
C ASP A 478 7.71 -26.71 0.92
N ILE A 479 7.21 -25.51 1.27
CA ILE A 479 7.88 -24.23 0.95
C ILE A 479 9.25 -24.14 1.64
N TYR A 480 9.34 -24.58 2.89
CA TYR A 480 10.60 -24.59 3.62
C TYR A 480 11.60 -25.59 3.04
N ASP A 481 11.15 -26.77 2.63
CA ASP A 481 12.01 -27.77 1.97
C ASP A 481 12.57 -27.27 0.62
N GLU A 482 11.86 -26.37 -0.06
CA GLU A 482 12.34 -25.74 -1.30
C GLU A 482 13.30 -24.56 -1.08
N ILE A 483 13.02 -23.70 -0.09
CA ILE A 483 13.71 -22.42 0.10
C ILE A 483 14.82 -22.51 1.17
N GLU A 484 14.69 -23.43 2.13
CA GLU A 484 15.53 -23.60 3.32
C GLU A 484 15.63 -22.34 4.23
N ASP A 485 14.65 -21.43 4.14
CA ASP A 485 14.58 -20.19 4.94
C ASP A 485 13.75 -20.39 6.22
N TYR A 486 14.45 -20.49 7.35
CA TYR A 486 13.83 -20.74 8.66
C TYR A 486 13.00 -19.55 9.16
N ASP A 487 13.36 -18.32 8.80
CA ASP A 487 12.64 -17.14 9.27
C ASP A 487 11.26 -17.06 8.62
N ILE A 488 11.17 -17.38 7.32
CA ILE A 488 9.90 -17.51 6.60
C ILE A 488 9.04 -18.64 7.20
N PHE A 489 9.64 -19.81 7.42
CA PHE A 489 8.96 -20.96 8.04
C PHE A 489 8.39 -20.63 9.42
N TYR A 490 9.21 -20.06 10.31
CA TYR A 490 8.80 -19.68 11.65
C TYR A 490 7.71 -18.62 11.63
N ARG A 491 7.82 -17.62 10.74
CA ARG A 491 6.79 -16.59 10.53
C ARG A 491 5.44 -17.22 10.19
N ASP A 492 5.41 -18.12 9.21
CA ASP A 492 4.16 -18.67 8.69
C ASP A 492 3.48 -19.62 9.69
N ILE A 493 4.24 -20.49 10.37
CA ILE A 493 3.71 -21.34 11.45
C ILE A 493 3.21 -20.51 12.62
N SER A 494 3.99 -19.51 13.06
CA SER A 494 3.59 -18.63 14.15
C SER A 494 2.33 -17.86 13.81
N SER A 495 2.21 -17.38 12.56
CA SER A 495 1.01 -16.69 12.07
C SER A 495 -0.22 -17.58 12.10
N LEU A 496 -0.09 -18.83 11.63
CA LEU A 496 -1.21 -19.79 11.63
C LEU A 496 -1.65 -20.13 13.06
N SER A 497 -0.70 -20.43 13.95
CA SER A 497 -0.99 -20.71 15.36
C SER A 497 -1.70 -19.52 16.01
N LYS A 498 -1.17 -18.32 15.79
CA LYS A 498 -1.70 -17.10 16.40
C LYS A 498 -3.08 -16.73 15.87
N LEU A 499 -3.33 -16.95 14.57
CA LEU A 499 -4.66 -16.78 13.98
C LEU A 499 -5.70 -17.69 14.65
N LYS A 500 -5.36 -18.97 14.87
CA LYS A 500 -6.24 -19.89 15.60
C LYS A 500 -6.45 -19.45 17.05
N ASP A 501 -5.40 -19.02 17.73
CA ASP A 501 -5.51 -18.48 19.09
C ASP A 501 -6.45 -17.27 19.15
N VAL A 502 -6.40 -16.37 18.16
CA VAL A 502 -7.30 -15.22 18.06
C VAL A 502 -8.76 -15.66 17.87
N LEU A 503 -9.01 -16.61 16.98
CA LEU A 503 -10.36 -17.15 16.76
C LEU A 503 -10.91 -17.80 18.03
N GLU A 504 -10.10 -18.59 18.74
CA GLU A 504 -10.48 -19.20 20.02
C GLU A 504 -10.71 -18.15 21.13
N LYS A 505 -9.89 -17.09 21.19
CA LYS A 505 -10.16 -15.95 22.09
C LYS A 505 -11.51 -15.31 21.79
N ILE A 506 -11.78 -15.00 20.52
CA ILE A 506 -13.06 -14.42 20.09
C ILE A 506 -14.24 -15.33 20.47
N LYS A 507 -14.09 -16.65 20.29
CA LYS A 507 -15.08 -17.66 20.66
C LYS A 507 -15.47 -17.62 22.13
N ILE A 508 -14.53 -17.27 23.01
CA ILE A 508 -14.76 -17.20 24.48
C ILE A 508 -15.24 -15.80 24.90
N GLU A 509 -14.60 -14.76 24.37
CA GLU A 509 -14.72 -13.38 24.87
C GLU A 509 -15.96 -12.65 24.32
N ILE A 510 -16.27 -12.79 23.04
CA ILE A 510 -17.38 -12.05 22.40
C ILE A 510 -18.77 -12.52 22.82
N PRO A 511 -19.02 -13.80 23.19
CA PRO A 511 -20.29 -14.22 23.79
C PRO A 511 -20.68 -13.48 25.07
N LEU A 512 -19.73 -12.82 25.76
CA LEU A 512 -20.01 -11.94 26.90
C LEU A 512 -20.81 -10.69 26.48
N VAL A 513 -20.74 -10.32 25.19
CA VAL A 513 -21.37 -9.10 24.63
C VAL A 513 -22.54 -9.45 23.71
N TYR A 514 -22.35 -10.40 22.80
CA TYR A 514 -23.31 -10.76 21.76
C TYR A 514 -23.72 -12.23 21.89
N ARG A 515 -25.03 -12.51 21.89
CA ARG A 515 -25.53 -13.89 21.73
C ARG A 515 -25.56 -14.33 20.27
N GLN A 516 -25.92 -13.41 19.38
CA GLN A 516 -25.89 -13.56 17.94
C GLN A 516 -25.26 -12.32 17.32
N ILE A 517 -24.55 -12.51 16.21
CA ILE A 517 -23.83 -11.45 15.52
C ILE A 517 -24.00 -11.58 14.00
N GLU A 518 -24.03 -10.46 13.31
CA GLU A 518 -23.95 -10.41 11.84
C GLU A 518 -22.50 -10.60 11.40
N LEU A 519 -22.27 -11.22 10.25
CA LEU A 519 -20.92 -11.56 9.77
C LEU A 519 -20.02 -10.32 9.61
N GLU A 520 -20.59 -9.19 9.18
CA GLU A 520 -19.85 -7.93 9.02
C GLU A 520 -19.40 -7.36 10.38
N ASP A 521 -20.24 -7.44 11.40
CA ASP A 521 -19.87 -7.04 12.77
C ASP A 521 -18.79 -7.97 13.35
N PHE A 522 -18.91 -9.28 13.12
CA PHE A 522 -17.88 -10.25 13.49
C PHE A 522 -16.55 -9.97 12.78
N TYR A 523 -16.59 -9.67 11.48
CA TYR A 523 -15.41 -9.35 10.69
C TYR A 523 -14.69 -8.11 11.23
N ASN A 524 -15.43 -7.05 11.56
CA ASN A 524 -14.84 -5.85 12.17
C ASN A 524 -14.22 -6.14 13.55
N ILE A 525 -14.85 -7.00 14.36
CA ILE A 525 -14.24 -7.47 15.62
C ILE A 525 -12.94 -8.23 15.32
N LEU A 526 -12.97 -9.18 14.40
CA LEU A 526 -11.80 -9.97 14.02
C LEU A 526 -10.65 -9.06 13.56
N LEU A 527 -10.91 -8.06 12.72
CA LEU A 527 -9.90 -7.09 12.30
C LEU A 527 -9.24 -6.40 13.50
N ARG A 528 -10.02 -5.96 14.50
CA ARG A 528 -9.45 -5.33 15.71
C ARG A 528 -8.53 -6.28 16.48
N TYR A 529 -8.92 -7.53 16.67
CA TYR A 529 -8.03 -8.51 17.33
C TYR A 529 -6.76 -8.78 16.52
N LEU A 530 -6.87 -8.84 15.18
CA LEU A 530 -5.71 -9.05 14.30
C LEU A 530 -4.77 -7.83 14.22
N GLU A 531 -5.28 -6.61 14.39
CA GLU A 531 -4.50 -5.36 14.43
C GLU A 531 -3.58 -5.31 15.67
N GLU A 532 -4.08 -5.75 16.82
CA GLU A 532 -3.38 -5.68 18.11
C GLU A 532 -2.44 -6.88 18.35
N GLU A 533 -2.76 -8.03 17.76
CA GLU A 533 -1.92 -9.21 17.91
C GLU A 533 -0.68 -9.14 17.02
N VAL A 534 0.46 -9.55 17.60
CA VAL A 534 1.76 -9.52 16.92
C VAL A 534 2.40 -10.90 16.91
N ILE A 535 3.22 -11.14 15.89
CA ILE A 535 4.18 -12.23 15.84
C ILE A 535 5.59 -11.67 16.00
N VAL A 536 6.48 -12.44 16.59
CA VAL A 536 7.90 -12.07 16.65
C VAL A 536 8.55 -12.52 15.35
N GLY A 537 8.94 -11.59 14.49
CA GLY A 537 9.70 -11.90 13.27
C GLY A 537 11.13 -12.27 13.62
N THR A 538 11.81 -11.39 14.36
CA THR A 538 13.19 -11.61 14.84
C THR A 538 13.21 -11.50 16.36
N LEU A 539 13.77 -12.52 17.04
CA LEU A 539 13.97 -12.46 18.49
C LEU A 539 15.06 -11.45 18.83
N GLY A 540 14.79 -10.63 19.85
CA GLY A 540 15.76 -9.69 20.38
C GLY A 540 16.97 -10.41 20.99
N ASN A 541 18.14 -9.79 20.87
CA ASN A 541 19.39 -10.25 21.45
C ASN A 541 19.84 -9.28 22.56
N TYR A 542 19.86 -9.76 23.81
CA TYR A 542 20.28 -8.96 24.98
C TYR A 542 21.73 -8.49 24.94
N GLU A 543 22.58 -9.09 24.12
CA GLU A 543 23.96 -8.64 23.88
C GLU A 543 24.06 -7.60 22.75
N GLY A 544 22.96 -7.32 22.06
CA GLY A 544 22.86 -6.30 21.01
C GLY A 544 22.63 -4.88 21.54
N VAL A 545 22.46 -3.94 20.62
CA VAL A 545 22.19 -2.52 20.92
C VAL A 545 20.81 -2.37 21.56
N ASN A 546 20.71 -1.56 22.62
CA ASN A 546 19.44 -1.35 23.31
C ASN A 546 18.59 -0.33 22.57
N ILE A 547 17.50 -0.76 21.93
CA ILE A 547 16.53 0.14 21.29
C ILE A 547 15.44 0.48 22.30
N LEU A 548 15.26 1.76 22.59
CA LEU A 548 14.45 2.26 23.70
C LEU A 548 13.65 3.49 23.28
N SER A 549 12.58 3.79 23.99
CA SER A 549 11.94 5.11 23.97
C SER A 549 12.52 6.02 25.07
N LEU A 550 12.26 7.32 25.01
CA LEU A 550 12.75 8.23 26.07
C LEU A 550 12.14 7.93 27.45
N SER A 551 10.93 7.38 27.52
CA SER A 551 10.30 7.01 28.79
C SER A 551 10.89 5.73 29.39
N THR A 552 11.36 4.79 28.55
CA THR A 552 11.96 3.52 28.97
C THR A 552 13.44 3.64 29.32
N LEU A 553 14.14 4.68 28.83
CA LEU A 553 15.49 5.04 29.29
C LEU A 553 15.63 5.27 30.80
N ARG A 554 14.51 5.58 31.47
CA ARG A 554 14.49 5.89 32.90
C ARG A 554 15.15 4.78 33.71
N GLY A 555 16.02 5.15 34.67
CA GLY A 555 16.74 4.19 35.52
C GLY A 555 17.81 3.33 34.82
N LEU A 556 18.05 3.52 33.52
CA LEU A 556 19.13 2.87 32.77
C LEU A 556 20.38 3.75 32.73
N LYS A 557 21.50 3.20 32.27
CA LYS A 557 22.76 3.92 32.04
C LYS A 557 23.45 3.29 30.83
N PHE A 558 24.06 4.12 29.98
CA PHE A 558 24.76 3.69 28.77
C PHE A 558 26.06 4.46 28.61
N GLU A 559 27.13 3.77 28.22
CA GLU A 559 28.39 4.42 27.85
C GLU A 559 28.22 5.30 26.61
N ARG A 560 27.41 4.84 25.65
CA ARG A 560 27.11 5.58 24.43
C ARG A 560 25.61 5.64 24.24
N LEU A 561 25.05 6.84 24.07
CA LEU A 561 23.62 7.03 23.88
C LEU A 561 23.37 7.82 22.59
N PHE A 562 22.49 7.30 21.74
CA PHE A 562 21.96 7.99 20.58
C PHE A 562 20.52 8.39 20.87
N ILE A 563 20.15 9.65 20.68
CA ILE A 563 18.75 10.12 20.71
C ILE A 563 18.42 10.62 19.30
N THR A 564 17.54 9.90 18.61
CA THR A 564 17.23 10.09 17.19
C THR A 564 15.81 10.59 16.97
N GLY A 565 15.58 11.29 15.87
CA GLY A 565 14.27 11.82 15.49
C GLY A 565 13.84 13.06 16.26
N LEU A 566 14.78 13.94 16.60
CA LEU A 566 14.49 15.20 17.29
C LEU A 566 13.91 16.26 16.32
N ILE A 567 12.66 16.04 15.89
CA ILE A 567 11.95 16.85 14.89
C ILE A 567 10.80 17.63 15.54
N GLU A 568 10.66 18.90 15.16
CA GLU A 568 9.56 19.76 15.59
C GLU A 568 8.18 19.21 15.19
N GLY A 569 7.20 19.29 16.09
CA GLY A 569 5.85 18.76 15.88
C GLY A 569 5.72 17.24 16.00
N ARG A 570 6.84 16.50 15.98
CA ARG A 570 6.91 15.06 16.33
C ARG A 570 7.37 14.87 17.76
N TYR A 571 8.43 15.56 18.16
CA TYR A 571 8.96 15.54 19.52
C TYR A 571 9.28 16.95 20.04
N PRO A 572 8.82 17.32 21.24
CA PRO A 572 7.93 16.56 22.13
C PRO A 572 6.49 16.45 21.59
N LYS A 573 5.78 15.35 21.91
CA LYS A 573 4.37 15.17 21.53
C LYS A 573 3.44 15.88 22.53
N LEU A 574 3.12 17.14 22.26
CA LEU A 574 2.35 17.99 23.18
C LEU A 574 0.84 18.06 22.87
N LYS A 575 0.44 17.81 21.62
CA LYS A 575 -0.96 17.96 21.18
C LYS A 575 -1.77 16.70 21.46
N GLU A 576 -3.03 16.90 21.86
CA GLU A 576 -4.01 15.83 22.00
C GLU A 576 -4.75 15.65 20.66
N GLU A 577 -4.88 14.39 20.22
CA GLU A 577 -5.54 14.06 18.93
C GLU A 577 -7.05 13.85 19.12
N ASN A 578 -7.47 13.38 20.29
CA ASN A 578 -8.88 13.10 20.59
C ASN A 578 -9.73 14.37 20.62
N PHE A 579 -10.90 14.32 19.99
CA PHE A 579 -11.75 15.49 19.81
C PHE A 579 -12.32 16.07 21.11
N PHE A 580 -12.47 15.24 22.16
CA PHE A 580 -13.10 15.64 23.42
C PHE A 580 -12.15 16.44 24.31
N PHE A 581 -10.87 16.09 24.28
CA PHE A 581 -9.80 16.63 25.13
C PHE A 581 -9.04 17.81 24.51
N LYS A 582 -9.66 18.53 23.56
CA LYS A 582 -9.08 19.74 22.95
C LYS A 582 -8.89 20.85 23.98
N GLU A 583 -7.92 21.73 23.71
CA GLU A 583 -7.57 22.86 24.59
C GLU A 583 -8.77 23.77 24.88
N ASP A 584 -9.66 23.97 23.91
CA ASP A 584 -10.89 24.77 24.07
C ASP A 584 -11.81 24.24 25.17
N ASN A 585 -11.82 22.93 25.41
CA ASN A 585 -12.63 22.28 26.43
C ASN A 585 -11.92 22.18 27.80
N TYR A 586 -10.61 22.46 27.86
CA TYR A 586 -9.75 22.15 29.00
C TYR A 586 -10.31 22.65 30.35
N SER A 587 -10.69 23.92 30.40
CA SER A 587 -11.23 24.54 31.63
C SER A 587 -12.53 23.87 32.11
N THR A 588 -13.38 23.44 31.18
CA THR A 588 -14.64 22.76 31.46
C THR A 588 -14.37 21.35 31.98
N LEU A 589 -13.49 20.59 31.33
CA LEU A 589 -13.12 19.23 31.75
C LEU A 589 -12.48 19.19 33.13
N LYS A 590 -11.63 20.17 33.45
CA LYS A 590 -11.05 20.33 34.78
C LYS A 590 -12.10 20.63 35.85
N ASN A 591 -13.11 21.45 35.54
CA ASN A 591 -14.25 21.72 36.43
C ASN A 591 -15.15 20.49 36.63
N ILE A 592 -15.26 19.63 35.62
CA ILE A 592 -15.95 18.33 35.73
C ILE A 592 -15.23 17.41 36.73
N GLY A 593 -13.91 17.56 36.84
CA GLY A 593 -13.04 16.78 37.72
C GLY A 593 -12.09 15.84 36.97
N ILE A 594 -12.00 15.95 35.64
CA ILE A 594 -11.08 15.12 34.84
C ILE A 594 -9.66 15.64 35.03
N ASP A 595 -8.71 14.75 35.32
CA ASP A 595 -7.29 15.04 35.38
C ASP A 595 -6.69 15.12 33.97
N ILE A 596 -7.00 16.22 33.28
CA ILE A 596 -6.38 16.57 32.01
C ILE A 596 -5.19 17.52 32.23
N LYS A 597 -4.05 17.20 31.61
CA LYS A 597 -2.84 18.04 31.66
C LYS A 597 -2.90 19.13 30.60
N SER A 598 -2.67 20.38 31.00
CA SER A 598 -2.59 21.51 30.07
C SER A 598 -1.36 21.39 29.17
N PHE A 599 -1.31 22.17 28.09
CA PHE A 599 -0.11 22.26 27.24
C PHE A 599 1.17 22.47 28.05
N TYR A 600 1.16 23.40 29.01
CA TYR A 600 2.31 23.70 29.87
C TYR A 600 2.68 22.54 30.81
N GLU A 601 1.70 21.78 31.31
CA GLU A 601 1.97 20.63 32.18
C GLU A 601 2.51 19.42 31.38
N LYS A 602 2.05 19.25 30.13
CA LYS A 602 2.62 18.28 29.21
C LYS A 602 4.06 18.65 28.86
N LEU A 603 4.31 19.93 28.57
CA LEU A 603 5.65 20.45 28.29
C LEU A 603 6.60 20.26 29.48
N ASP A 604 6.21 20.65 30.70
CA ASP A 604 6.99 20.46 31.94
C ASP A 604 7.40 18.98 32.14
N LYS A 605 6.46 18.05 31.92
CA LYS A 605 6.72 16.62 32.00
C LYS A 605 7.69 16.12 30.92
N GLU A 606 7.47 16.51 29.66
CA GLU A 606 8.33 16.09 28.56
C GLU A 606 9.74 16.68 28.69
N SER A 607 9.87 17.93 29.15
CA SER A 607 11.16 18.56 29.46
C SER A 607 11.93 17.76 30.51
N LEU A 608 11.27 17.30 31.57
CA LEU A 608 11.90 16.41 32.55
C LEU A 608 12.29 15.06 31.95
N ASN A 609 11.43 14.43 31.13
CA ASN A 609 11.78 13.17 30.44
C ASN A 609 13.04 13.33 29.57
N PHE A 610 13.14 14.44 28.83
CA PHE A 610 14.30 14.73 28.00
C PHE A 610 15.57 14.96 28.83
N ALA A 611 15.48 15.74 29.91
CA ALA A 611 16.60 15.92 30.84
C ALA A 611 17.04 14.57 31.45
N ILE A 612 16.09 13.72 31.88
CA ILE A 612 16.39 12.38 32.38
C ILE A 612 17.11 11.55 31.31
N ALA A 613 16.63 11.55 30.06
CA ALA A 613 17.24 10.80 28.96
C ALA A 613 18.71 11.19 28.75
N VAL A 614 19.02 12.49 28.72
CA VAL A 614 20.40 12.99 28.59
C VAL A 614 21.30 12.48 29.71
N THR A 615 20.83 12.52 30.96
CA THR A 615 21.62 12.05 32.13
C THR A 615 21.87 10.53 32.16
N ARG A 616 21.27 9.75 31.25
CA ARG A 616 21.54 8.30 31.15
C ARG A 616 22.85 8.00 30.42
N CYS A 617 23.39 8.96 29.68
CA CYS A 617 24.70 8.85 29.08
C CYS A 617 25.80 9.01 30.13
N THR A 618 26.86 8.21 30.05
CA THR A 618 28.04 8.35 30.93
C THR A 618 29.30 8.84 30.21
N GLU A 619 29.46 8.58 28.91
CA GLU A 619 30.68 8.96 28.19
C GLU A 619 30.44 9.78 26.91
N CYS A 620 29.57 9.36 25.97
CA CYS A 620 29.32 10.14 24.74
C CYS A 620 27.86 10.08 24.25
N LEU A 621 27.27 11.26 24.02
CA LEU A 621 25.89 11.47 23.58
C LEU A 621 25.85 11.92 22.13
N TYR A 622 25.00 11.26 21.35
CA TYR A 622 24.70 11.61 19.96
C TYR A 622 23.24 12.07 19.89
N LEU A 623 23.03 13.24 19.34
CA LEU A 623 21.71 13.78 19.03
C LEU A 623 21.55 13.79 17.51
N SER A 624 20.38 13.43 17.00
CA SER A 624 20.17 13.42 15.55
C SER A 624 18.75 13.78 15.13
N TYR A 625 18.67 14.36 13.93
CA TYR A 625 17.40 14.61 13.25
C TYR A 625 17.60 14.59 11.72
N PRO A 626 16.56 14.19 10.95
CA PRO A 626 16.56 14.28 9.51
C PRO A 626 16.04 15.64 9.03
N GLU A 627 16.67 16.25 8.02
CA GLU A 627 16.36 17.58 7.47
C GLU A 627 15.24 17.57 6.42
N SER A 628 14.95 16.45 5.76
CA SER A 628 13.85 16.33 4.81
C SER A 628 12.96 15.12 5.05
N SER A 629 11.65 15.30 4.84
CA SER A 629 10.75 14.17 4.61
C SER A 629 10.85 13.72 3.14
N LEU A 630 10.44 12.48 2.85
CA LEU A 630 10.41 11.91 1.48
C LEU A 630 9.53 12.70 0.47
N LYS A 631 8.93 13.84 0.87
CA LYS A 631 8.01 14.67 0.09
C LYS A 631 8.27 16.17 0.33
N GLU A 632 9.29 16.77 -0.29
CA GLU A 632 9.52 18.24 -0.43
C GLU A 632 9.44 19.16 0.82
N GLU A 633 9.04 18.66 1.99
CA GLU A 633 8.89 19.39 3.25
C GLU A 633 10.19 19.26 4.07
N VAL A 634 10.74 20.40 4.45
CA VAL A 634 11.91 20.52 5.31
C VAL A 634 11.49 20.32 6.76
N ASN A 635 12.10 19.36 7.42
CA ASN A 635 11.92 19.15 8.85
C ASN A 635 12.70 20.21 9.64
N ILE A 636 12.08 20.76 10.67
CA ILE A 636 12.70 21.72 11.59
C ILE A 636 13.19 20.93 12.83
N PRO A 637 14.38 21.25 13.39
CA PRO A 637 14.83 20.63 14.63
C PRO A 637 13.83 20.88 15.78
N SER A 638 13.72 19.92 16.68
CA SER A 638 12.89 20.04 17.88
C SER A 638 13.30 21.23 18.75
N ILE A 639 12.33 21.93 19.34
CA ILE A 639 12.59 22.94 20.39
C ILE A 639 13.48 22.43 21.54
N PHE A 640 13.47 21.13 21.84
CA PHE A 640 14.31 20.54 22.90
C PHE A 640 15.75 20.36 22.45
N LEU A 641 15.96 20.12 21.16
CA LEU A 641 17.29 20.11 20.58
C LEU A 641 17.87 21.54 20.58
N ASP A 642 17.07 22.54 20.19
CA ASP A 642 17.51 23.94 20.20
C ASP A 642 17.89 24.40 21.63
N GLU A 643 17.05 24.09 22.62
CA GLU A 643 17.36 24.32 24.04
C GLU A 643 18.67 23.65 24.45
N PHE A 644 18.86 22.37 24.09
CA PHE A 644 20.10 21.66 24.41
C PHE A 644 21.33 22.32 23.79
N LEU A 645 21.25 22.71 22.51
CA LEU A 645 22.36 23.34 21.79
C LEU A 645 22.68 24.72 22.38
N SER A 646 21.68 25.44 22.91
CA SER A 646 21.86 26.77 23.54
C SER A 646 22.75 26.77 24.79
N LEU A 647 22.88 25.61 25.46
CA LEU A 647 23.78 25.44 26.61
C LEU A 647 25.26 25.51 26.23
N PHE A 648 25.58 25.44 24.94
CA PHE A 648 26.94 25.48 24.42
C PHE A 648 27.13 26.73 23.54
N PRO A 649 28.34 27.30 23.45
CA PRO A 649 28.59 28.40 22.53
C PRO A 649 28.39 27.95 21.07
N GLU A 650 27.94 28.86 20.19
CA GLU A 650 27.73 28.54 18.78
C GLU A 650 28.97 27.91 18.12
N GLY A 651 28.76 26.81 17.38
CA GLY A 651 29.83 26.09 16.67
C GLY A 651 30.76 25.26 17.57
N LYS A 652 30.43 25.08 18.86
CA LYS A 652 31.23 24.30 19.81
C LYS A 652 30.77 22.85 20.03
N ILE A 653 29.83 22.38 19.22
CA ILE A 653 29.41 20.98 19.18
C ILE A 653 29.83 20.39 17.84
N ASP A 654 30.47 19.23 17.89
CA ASP A 654 30.88 18.47 16.71
C ASP A 654 29.64 18.07 15.91
N THR A 655 29.44 18.70 14.75
CA THR A 655 28.27 18.53 13.90
C THR A 655 28.66 17.76 12.64
N ILE A 656 28.00 16.61 12.45
CA ILE A 656 28.14 15.72 11.31
C ILE A 656 26.98 16.02 10.36
N GLN A 657 27.23 16.81 9.33
CA GLN A 657 26.28 17.07 8.24
C GLN A 657 26.45 15.98 7.16
N LEU A 658 25.36 15.32 6.78
CA LEU A 658 25.34 14.35 5.69
C LEU A 658 24.57 14.92 4.50
N ASP A 659 25.06 14.62 3.30
CA ASP A 659 24.37 14.86 2.04
C ASP A 659 24.00 13.54 1.37
N MET A 660 23.25 13.57 0.27
CA MET A 660 22.87 12.37 -0.48
C MET A 660 24.08 11.58 -1.00
N ASP A 661 25.22 12.25 -1.23
CA ASP A 661 26.49 11.64 -1.65
C ASP A 661 27.07 10.68 -0.60
N TYR A 662 26.60 10.74 0.65
CA TYR A 662 26.94 9.79 1.71
C TYR A 662 26.60 8.34 1.34
N LEU A 663 25.69 8.09 0.40
CA LEU A 663 25.40 6.72 -0.10
C LEU A 663 26.58 6.08 -0.85
N ILE A 664 27.48 6.88 -1.40
CA ILE A 664 28.65 6.41 -2.15
C ILE A 664 29.85 6.17 -1.24
N LYS A 665 29.95 6.95 -0.13
CA LYS A 665 31.02 6.93 0.89
C LYS A 665 32.42 7.03 0.29
N ASN A 666 33.06 8.20 0.37
CA ASN A 666 34.37 8.40 -0.27
C ASN A 666 35.57 7.83 0.50
N ASP A 667 35.43 7.56 1.80
CA ASP A 667 36.49 6.95 2.62
C ASP A 667 36.18 5.47 2.89
N PHE A 668 37.17 4.59 2.65
CA PHE A 668 37.10 3.16 2.97
C PHE A 668 36.75 2.88 4.43
N LYS A 669 37.09 3.78 5.36
CA LYS A 669 36.75 3.63 6.79
C LYS A 669 35.26 3.78 7.08
N GLU A 670 34.49 4.37 6.17
CA GLU A 670 33.06 4.60 6.34
C GLU A 670 32.20 3.43 5.84
N ILE A 671 32.81 2.55 5.04
CA ILE A 671 32.14 1.42 4.39
C ILE A 671 31.80 0.36 5.44
N THR A 672 30.51 -0.02 5.50
CA THR A 672 30.01 -0.95 6.51
C THR A 672 29.35 -2.20 5.94
N THR A 673 29.02 -2.21 4.64
CA THR A 673 28.40 -3.34 3.95
C THR A 673 29.13 -3.73 2.66
N LYS A 674 28.91 -4.95 2.17
CA LYS A 674 29.45 -5.42 0.88
C LYS A 674 28.92 -4.60 -0.30
N LYS A 675 27.65 -4.19 -0.25
CA LYS A 675 27.00 -3.38 -1.29
C LYS A 675 27.64 -1.99 -1.38
N GLU A 676 27.91 -1.37 -0.24
CA GLU A 676 28.63 -0.09 -0.20
C GLU A 676 30.06 -0.21 -0.72
N LEU A 677 30.78 -1.28 -0.37
CA LEU A 677 32.11 -1.53 -0.91
C LEU A 677 32.09 -1.61 -2.45
N LEU A 678 31.12 -2.32 -3.01
CA LEU A 678 30.95 -2.41 -4.46
C LEU A 678 30.66 -1.04 -5.07
N ASN A 679 29.70 -0.30 -4.53
CA ASN A 679 29.34 1.04 -5.02
C ASN A 679 30.54 1.99 -4.98
N HIS A 680 31.29 1.99 -3.88
CA HIS A 680 32.50 2.76 -3.71
C HIS A 680 33.55 2.41 -4.79
N LEU A 681 33.86 1.12 -4.97
CA LEU A 681 34.84 0.68 -5.96
C LEU A 681 34.41 1.03 -7.39
N LEU A 682 33.13 0.90 -7.72
CA LEU A 682 32.61 1.27 -9.04
C LEU A 682 32.69 2.78 -9.27
N TYR A 683 32.36 3.59 -8.27
CA TYR A 683 32.47 5.04 -8.35
C TYR A 683 33.93 5.49 -8.53
N LYS A 684 34.85 4.93 -7.73
CA LYS A 684 36.30 5.18 -7.89
C LYS A 684 36.85 4.77 -9.24
N HIS A 685 36.39 3.63 -9.77
CA HIS A 685 36.72 3.21 -11.12
C HIS A 685 36.21 4.21 -12.18
N PHE A 686 34.99 4.72 -12.01
CA PHE A 686 34.40 5.74 -12.88
C PHE A 686 35.18 7.07 -12.83
N GLU A 687 35.67 7.49 -11.66
CA GLU A 687 36.55 8.65 -11.49
C GLU A 687 37.96 8.44 -12.11
N GLY A 688 38.29 7.22 -12.54
CA GLY A 688 39.57 6.89 -13.18
C GLY A 688 40.67 6.44 -12.22
N GLU A 689 40.33 6.10 -10.96
CA GLU A 689 41.29 5.57 -9.99
C GLU A 689 41.61 4.08 -10.23
N GLU A 690 42.84 3.66 -9.90
CA GLU A 690 43.31 2.28 -10.13
C GLU A 690 42.82 1.30 -9.04
N VAL A 691 41.55 0.91 -9.13
CA VAL A 691 40.89 -0.01 -8.17
C VAL A 691 40.75 -1.46 -8.67
N ILE A 692 41.36 -1.81 -9.81
CA ILE A 692 41.22 -3.11 -10.48
C ILE A 692 41.58 -4.28 -9.54
N LYS A 693 42.63 -4.14 -8.74
CA LYS A 693 43.04 -5.17 -7.77
C LYS A 693 41.96 -5.41 -6.70
N HIS A 694 41.31 -4.36 -6.23
CA HIS A 694 40.22 -4.45 -5.25
C HIS A 694 38.97 -5.07 -5.87
N LEU A 695 38.65 -4.73 -7.11
CA LEU A 695 37.57 -5.38 -7.87
C LEU A 695 37.84 -6.87 -8.09
N GLN A 696 39.08 -7.27 -8.39
CA GLN A 696 39.47 -8.68 -8.52
C GLN A 696 39.35 -9.44 -7.19
N MET A 697 39.77 -8.82 -6.07
CA MET A 697 39.58 -9.39 -4.74
C MET A 697 38.09 -9.55 -4.40
N PHE A 698 37.27 -8.55 -4.70
CA PHE A 698 35.82 -8.63 -4.52
C PHE A 698 35.20 -9.75 -5.37
N ASN A 699 35.58 -9.85 -6.64
CA ASN A 699 35.11 -10.90 -7.55
C ASN A 699 35.44 -12.30 -7.02
N SER A 700 36.60 -12.48 -6.39
CA SER A 700 36.97 -13.79 -5.79
C SER A 700 36.06 -14.23 -4.63
N LEU A 701 35.36 -13.28 -4.00
CA LEU A 701 34.39 -13.54 -2.93
C LEU A 701 32.97 -13.78 -3.49
N ASP A 702 32.64 -13.17 -4.63
CA ASP A 702 31.35 -13.31 -5.32
C ASP A 702 31.53 -13.22 -6.85
N ASN A 703 31.75 -14.38 -7.47
CA ASN A 703 32.06 -14.48 -8.90
C ASN A 703 30.87 -14.17 -9.83
N LYS A 704 29.63 -14.10 -9.31
CA LYS A 704 28.42 -13.92 -10.14
C LYS A 704 28.05 -12.46 -10.30
N LEU A 705 28.13 -11.67 -9.24
CA LEU A 705 27.59 -10.30 -9.21
C LEU A 705 28.24 -9.36 -10.26
N LEU A 706 29.58 -9.34 -10.35
CA LEU A 706 30.28 -8.51 -11.33
C LEU A 706 30.10 -9.01 -12.77
N HIS A 707 29.91 -10.32 -12.97
CA HIS A 707 29.59 -10.87 -14.28
C HIS A 707 28.20 -10.38 -14.74
N GLU A 708 27.19 -10.46 -13.88
CA GLU A 708 25.84 -9.96 -14.17
C GLU A 708 25.81 -8.46 -14.43
N ILE A 709 26.55 -7.66 -13.65
CA ILE A 709 26.68 -6.22 -13.88
C ILE A 709 27.32 -5.95 -15.24
N ASN A 710 28.40 -6.66 -15.59
CA ASN A 710 29.05 -6.51 -16.88
C ASN A 710 28.12 -6.89 -18.04
N GLU A 711 27.33 -7.96 -17.92
CA GLU A 711 26.35 -8.34 -18.95
C GLU A 711 25.26 -7.26 -19.13
N LYS A 712 24.75 -6.70 -18.03
CA LYS A 712 23.79 -5.58 -18.08
C LYS A 712 24.40 -4.32 -18.70
N ILE A 713 25.64 -3.98 -18.34
CA ILE A 713 26.35 -2.82 -18.92
C ILE A 713 26.62 -3.06 -20.41
N LYS A 714 27.08 -4.26 -20.80
CA LYS A 714 27.25 -4.61 -22.22
C LYS A 714 25.95 -4.40 -22.98
N CYS A 715 24.84 -4.95 -22.50
CA CYS A 715 23.53 -4.74 -23.11
C CYS A 715 23.23 -3.24 -23.34
N GLU A 716 23.38 -2.39 -22.32
CA GLU A 716 23.13 -0.94 -22.44
C GLU A 716 24.14 -0.21 -23.35
N VAL A 717 25.42 -0.62 -23.35
CA VAL A 717 26.44 -0.08 -24.25
C VAL A 717 26.13 -0.45 -25.70
N TYR A 718 25.78 -1.71 -25.97
CA TYR A 718 25.42 -2.15 -27.31
C TYR A 718 24.12 -1.49 -27.79
N ARG A 719 23.14 -1.25 -26.91
CA ARG A 719 21.96 -0.45 -27.24
C ARG A 719 22.28 1.00 -27.64
N ASN A 720 23.28 1.61 -27.01
CA ASN A 720 23.69 2.99 -27.29
C ASN A 720 24.65 3.13 -28.49
N LYS A 721 25.14 2.03 -29.06
CA LYS A 721 25.97 2.08 -30.29
C LYS A 721 25.14 2.54 -31.47
N GLU A 722 25.81 3.16 -32.45
CA GLU A 722 25.17 3.49 -33.73
C GLU A 722 24.77 2.21 -34.47
N GLY A 723 23.48 2.08 -34.79
CA GLY A 723 22.91 0.95 -35.52
C GLY A 723 22.11 -0.02 -34.65
N PHE A 724 21.23 -0.78 -35.30
CA PHE A 724 20.40 -1.77 -34.63
C PHE A 724 21.12 -3.12 -34.46
N ASN A 725 20.84 -3.81 -33.37
CA ASN A 725 21.47 -5.08 -32.96
C ASN A 725 20.49 -5.92 -32.13
N GLU A 726 20.96 -7.07 -31.64
CA GLU A 726 20.19 -8.00 -30.79
C GLU A 726 19.49 -7.34 -29.59
N TYR A 727 20.05 -6.27 -29.02
CA TYR A 727 19.45 -5.55 -27.89
C TYR A 727 18.52 -4.40 -28.28
N SER A 728 18.42 -4.08 -29.58
CA SER A 728 17.57 -3.01 -30.14
C SER A 728 16.58 -3.51 -31.21
N GLY A 729 16.29 -4.81 -31.21
CA GLY A 729 15.20 -5.41 -31.99
C GLY A 729 15.64 -6.19 -33.23
N PHE A 730 16.93 -6.43 -33.45
CA PHE A 730 17.42 -7.20 -34.59
C PHE A 730 17.70 -8.66 -34.20
N ILE A 731 17.01 -9.63 -34.82
CA ILE A 731 17.22 -11.06 -34.53
C ILE A 731 18.38 -11.59 -35.37
N GLU A 732 19.48 -11.97 -34.73
CA GLU A 732 20.66 -12.51 -35.43
C GLU A 732 20.62 -14.03 -35.65
N ASP A 733 19.86 -14.79 -34.85
CA ASP A 733 19.79 -16.25 -34.94
C ASP A 733 19.16 -16.73 -36.25
N ASP A 734 19.89 -17.55 -37.01
CA ASP A 734 19.47 -18.01 -38.33
C ASP A 734 18.32 -19.04 -38.26
N ASN A 735 18.19 -19.83 -37.19
CA ASN A 735 17.08 -20.77 -37.03
C ASN A 735 15.77 -20.02 -36.86
N ILE A 736 15.76 -18.95 -36.04
CA ILE A 736 14.57 -18.12 -35.83
C ILE A 736 14.17 -17.43 -37.15
N LYS A 737 15.14 -16.97 -37.95
CA LYS A 737 14.86 -16.40 -39.28
C LYS A 737 14.27 -17.43 -40.24
N GLU A 738 14.70 -18.70 -40.18
CA GLU A 738 14.09 -19.78 -40.95
C GLU A 738 12.65 -20.07 -40.50
N ASP A 739 12.41 -20.12 -39.19
CA ASP A 739 11.06 -20.30 -38.63
C ASP A 739 10.10 -19.16 -39.02
N LEU A 740 10.58 -17.91 -39.04
CA LEU A 740 9.82 -16.76 -39.52
C LEU A 740 9.45 -16.87 -41.01
N LYS A 741 10.34 -17.42 -41.84
CA LYS A 741 10.05 -17.67 -43.26
C LYS A 741 9.03 -18.80 -43.43
N LEU A 742 9.24 -19.92 -42.73
CA LEU A 742 8.39 -21.10 -42.83
C LEU A 742 6.96 -20.82 -42.34
N SER A 743 6.82 -20.09 -41.22
CA SER A 743 5.51 -19.70 -40.68
C SER A 743 4.71 -18.76 -41.59
N GLN A 744 5.35 -18.12 -42.57
CA GLN A 744 4.72 -17.12 -43.45
C GLN A 744 4.59 -17.55 -44.93
N LYS A 745 5.10 -18.72 -45.30
CA LYS A 745 5.24 -19.19 -46.69
C LYS A 745 3.93 -19.28 -47.48
N ASP A 746 2.82 -19.61 -46.81
CA ASP A 746 1.48 -19.71 -47.40
C ASP A 746 0.48 -18.70 -46.81
N SER A 747 0.98 -17.71 -46.07
CA SER A 747 0.13 -16.75 -45.35
C SER A 747 -0.53 -15.75 -46.31
N VAL A 748 -1.80 -15.46 -46.02
CA VAL A 748 -2.53 -14.36 -46.66
C VAL A 748 -2.45 -13.13 -45.74
N PHE A 749 -1.89 -12.05 -46.24
CA PHE A 749 -1.62 -10.85 -45.46
C PHE A 749 -2.75 -9.83 -45.57
N SER A 750 -3.08 -9.16 -44.47
CA SER A 750 -3.95 -7.98 -44.50
C SER A 750 -3.13 -6.72 -44.74
N ILE A 751 -3.77 -5.64 -45.19
CA ILE A 751 -3.10 -4.34 -45.35
C ILE A 751 -2.52 -3.85 -44.01
N THR A 752 -3.27 -4.06 -42.92
CA THR A 752 -2.88 -3.66 -41.56
C THR A 752 -1.57 -4.32 -41.13
N TYR A 753 -1.27 -5.54 -41.61
CA TYR A 753 0.01 -6.22 -41.35
C TYR A 753 1.21 -5.38 -41.79
N PHE A 754 1.18 -4.88 -43.04
CA PHE A 754 2.24 -4.05 -43.60
C PHE A 754 2.30 -2.67 -42.95
N GLU A 755 1.15 -2.08 -42.65
CA GLU A 755 1.11 -0.80 -41.96
C GLU A 755 1.67 -0.88 -40.53
N THR A 756 1.41 -1.97 -39.79
CA THR A 756 1.95 -2.14 -38.44
C THR A 756 3.48 -2.20 -38.47
N TYR A 757 4.06 -2.96 -39.40
CA TYR A 757 5.51 -3.00 -39.60
C TYR A 757 6.07 -1.64 -40.04
N GLY A 758 5.44 -1.02 -41.04
CA GLY A 758 5.86 0.29 -41.57
C GLY A 758 5.80 1.41 -40.54
N LYS A 759 4.83 1.38 -39.61
CA LYS A 759 4.75 2.33 -38.49
C LYS A 759 5.85 2.09 -37.47
N CYS A 760 6.04 0.84 -37.04
CA CYS A 760 7.07 0.45 -36.08
C CYS A 760 7.38 -1.06 -36.17
N PRO A 761 8.58 -1.45 -36.62
CA PRO A 761 8.99 -2.87 -36.68
C PRO A 761 8.94 -3.57 -35.31
N TYR A 762 9.32 -2.86 -34.25
CA TYR A 762 9.26 -3.41 -32.89
C TYR A 762 7.82 -3.66 -32.41
N LYS A 763 6.87 -2.77 -32.73
CA LYS A 763 5.44 -3.01 -32.45
C LYS A 763 4.94 -4.26 -33.19
N PHE A 764 5.40 -4.44 -34.43
CA PHE A 764 5.07 -5.62 -35.22
C PHE A 764 5.58 -6.92 -34.57
N LEU A 765 6.81 -6.94 -34.05
CA LEU A 765 7.34 -8.08 -33.30
C LEU A 765 6.44 -8.44 -32.11
N MET A 766 6.07 -7.46 -31.30
CA MET A 766 5.23 -7.69 -30.11
C MET A 766 3.82 -8.17 -30.48
N GLU A 767 3.16 -7.50 -31.44
CA GLU A 767 1.74 -7.73 -31.76
C GLU A 767 1.52 -8.93 -32.71
N ARG A 768 2.39 -9.15 -33.68
CA ARG A 768 2.16 -10.11 -34.78
C ARG A 768 3.01 -11.37 -34.69
N VAL A 769 4.24 -11.26 -34.19
CA VAL A 769 5.15 -12.40 -34.05
C VAL A 769 4.97 -13.04 -32.67
N LEU A 770 5.18 -12.28 -31.59
CA LEU A 770 5.05 -12.76 -30.21
C LEU A 770 3.60 -12.83 -29.73
N LYS A 771 2.70 -12.07 -30.38
CA LYS A 771 1.25 -12.00 -30.06
C LYS A 771 1.01 -11.67 -28.58
N LEU A 772 1.76 -10.72 -28.05
CA LEU A 772 1.60 -10.25 -26.69
C LEU A 772 0.30 -9.46 -26.58
N GLU A 773 -0.58 -9.88 -25.69
CA GLU A 773 -1.81 -9.16 -25.35
C GLU A 773 -1.64 -8.52 -23.97
N GLY A 774 -2.09 -7.27 -23.82
CA GLY A 774 -2.20 -6.67 -22.49
C GLY A 774 -3.33 -7.30 -21.68
N MET A 775 -3.28 -7.17 -20.35
CA MET A 775 -4.46 -7.39 -19.51
C MET A 775 -5.44 -6.23 -19.71
N GLU A 776 -6.16 -6.21 -20.83
CA GLU A 776 -7.21 -5.24 -21.05
C GLU A 776 -8.36 -5.51 -20.07
N ARG A 777 -8.56 -4.58 -19.13
CA ARG A 777 -9.76 -4.57 -18.29
C ARG A 777 -10.95 -4.35 -19.21
N PHE A 778 -12.05 -5.08 -18.99
CA PHE A 778 -13.29 -4.86 -19.73
C PHE A 778 -13.61 -3.36 -19.73
N ILE A 779 -13.55 -2.74 -20.90
CA ILE A 779 -13.77 -1.30 -21.02
C ILE A 779 -15.27 -1.12 -20.94
N GLU A 780 -15.74 -0.33 -19.98
CA GLU A 780 -17.16 -0.01 -19.84
C GLU A 780 -17.72 0.73 -21.06
N ASP A 781 -16.88 1.18 -22.00
CA ASP A 781 -17.20 1.93 -23.23
C ASP A 781 -16.71 1.17 -24.49
N PHE A 782 -17.24 1.54 -25.66
CA PHE A 782 -16.76 1.01 -26.94
C PHE A 782 -15.28 1.31 -27.15
N THR A 783 -14.50 0.31 -27.57
CA THR A 783 -13.18 0.60 -28.11
C THR A 783 -13.32 1.45 -29.39
N PRO A 784 -12.30 2.24 -29.77
CA PRO A 784 -12.30 2.92 -31.06
C PRO A 784 -12.53 1.99 -32.25
N LEU A 785 -12.11 0.73 -32.13
CA LEU A 785 -12.30 -0.31 -33.13
C LEU A 785 -13.77 -0.75 -33.21
N ASP A 786 -14.41 -1.02 -32.06
CA ASP A 786 -15.83 -1.40 -32.00
C ASP A 786 -16.72 -0.33 -32.60
N ARG A 787 -16.47 0.95 -32.27
CA ARG A 787 -17.20 2.08 -32.88
C ARG A 787 -17.05 2.09 -34.39
N GLY A 788 -15.83 1.87 -34.89
CA GLY A 788 -15.54 1.81 -36.32
C GLY A 788 -16.34 0.73 -37.03
N ASN A 789 -16.29 -0.51 -36.51
CA ASN A 789 -17.00 -1.66 -37.08
C ASN A 789 -18.53 -1.44 -37.11
N ILE A 790 -19.10 -0.90 -36.03
CA ILE A 790 -20.53 -0.59 -35.98
C ILE A 790 -20.89 0.47 -37.02
N PHE A 791 -20.11 1.55 -37.13
CA PHE A 791 -20.38 2.58 -38.16
C PHE A 791 -20.32 2.00 -39.57
N HIS A 792 -19.32 1.18 -39.90
CA HIS A 792 -19.17 0.55 -41.20
C HIS A 792 -20.40 -0.30 -41.56
N GLN A 793 -20.81 -1.18 -40.65
CA GLN A 793 -21.96 -2.06 -40.86
C GLN A 793 -23.28 -1.29 -41.00
N VAL A 794 -23.53 -0.33 -40.10
CA VAL A 794 -24.74 0.51 -40.14
C VAL A 794 -24.81 1.30 -41.44
N LEU A 795 -23.72 1.92 -41.87
CA LEU A 795 -23.69 2.71 -43.10
C LEU A 795 -23.92 1.83 -44.33
N LYS A 796 -23.25 0.67 -44.42
CA LYS A 796 -23.49 -0.30 -45.51
C LYS A 796 -24.96 -0.67 -45.60
N GLU A 797 -25.54 -1.10 -44.47
CA GLU A 797 -26.94 -1.53 -44.44
C GLU A 797 -27.89 -0.38 -44.80
N TYR A 798 -27.64 0.82 -44.27
CA TYR A 798 -28.45 2.00 -44.50
C TYR A 798 -28.47 2.41 -45.98
N TYR A 799 -27.30 2.58 -46.59
CA TYR A 799 -27.20 2.98 -48.00
C TYR A 799 -27.68 1.88 -48.95
N SER A 800 -27.47 0.61 -48.60
CA SER A 800 -27.97 -0.52 -49.42
C SER A 800 -29.49 -0.58 -49.41
N PHE A 801 -30.12 -0.40 -48.25
CA PHE A 801 -31.57 -0.43 -48.08
C PHE A 801 -32.26 0.77 -48.76
N HIS A 802 -31.69 1.97 -48.61
CA HIS A 802 -32.26 3.22 -49.16
C HIS A 802 -31.70 3.59 -50.55
N ASN A 803 -31.01 2.69 -51.25
CA ASN A 803 -30.30 2.98 -52.51
C ASN A 803 -31.19 3.68 -53.56
N GLN A 804 -32.42 3.18 -53.75
CA GLN A 804 -33.34 3.73 -54.75
C GLN A 804 -33.84 5.14 -54.37
N ASP A 805 -34.19 5.37 -53.11
CA ASP A 805 -34.62 6.68 -52.62
C ASP A 805 -33.47 7.69 -52.65
N ILE A 806 -32.26 7.28 -52.28
CA ILE A 806 -31.04 8.10 -52.35
C ILE A 806 -30.72 8.49 -53.80
N LYS A 807 -30.86 7.57 -54.74
CA LYS A 807 -30.64 7.85 -56.17
C LYS A 807 -31.63 8.87 -56.71
N LEU A 808 -32.92 8.74 -56.37
CA LEU A 808 -33.95 9.72 -56.73
C LEU A 808 -33.68 11.09 -56.09
N HIS A 809 -33.16 11.11 -54.87
CA HIS A 809 -32.79 12.34 -54.18
C HIS A 809 -31.63 13.08 -54.84
N ILE A 810 -30.56 12.36 -55.19
CA ILE A 810 -29.37 12.95 -55.84
C ILE A 810 -29.71 13.50 -57.25
N ASN A 811 -30.64 12.86 -57.95
CA ASN A 811 -31.15 13.32 -59.25
C ASN A 811 -32.10 14.52 -59.15
N GLY A 812 -32.63 14.82 -57.97
CA GLY A 812 -33.65 15.86 -57.76
C GLY A 812 -35.08 15.40 -58.08
N ASP A 813 -35.31 14.10 -58.26
CA ASP A 813 -36.61 13.51 -58.61
C ASP A 813 -37.56 13.39 -57.39
N LYS A 814 -37.01 13.24 -56.18
CA LYS A 814 -37.77 13.10 -54.91
C LYS A 814 -36.93 13.56 -53.72
N VAL A 815 -37.51 14.29 -52.77
CA VAL A 815 -36.80 14.64 -51.51
C VAL A 815 -36.81 13.43 -50.57
N PHE A 816 -35.64 12.98 -50.12
CA PHE A 816 -35.50 11.93 -49.12
C PHE A 816 -35.21 12.57 -47.75
N GLU A 817 -36.15 12.47 -46.82
CA GLU A 817 -36.03 13.06 -45.49
C GLU A 817 -35.30 12.11 -44.52
N VAL A 818 -33.97 12.29 -44.44
CA VAL A 818 -33.09 11.48 -43.57
C VAL A 818 -33.53 11.53 -42.10
N LYS A 819 -34.07 12.65 -41.60
CA LYS A 819 -34.51 12.77 -40.20
C LYS A 819 -35.53 11.72 -39.77
N ASN A 820 -36.35 11.23 -40.70
CA ASN A 820 -37.38 10.24 -40.41
C ASN A 820 -36.82 8.81 -40.26
N THR A 821 -35.51 8.60 -40.47
CA THR A 821 -34.86 7.29 -40.36
C THR A 821 -34.07 7.10 -39.05
N LEU A 822 -34.12 8.05 -38.11
CA LEU A 822 -33.39 7.96 -36.84
C LEU A 822 -33.74 6.69 -36.03
N ASP A 823 -35.03 6.36 -35.92
CA ASP A 823 -35.50 5.15 -35.24
C ASP A 823 -35.02 3.87 -35.94
N GLU A 824 -34.87 3.90 -37.26
CA GLU A 824 -34.31 2.80 -38.04
C GLU A 824 -32.82 2.61 -37.73
N ILE A 825 -32.06 3.71 -37.70
CA ILE A 825 -30.62 3.69 -37.37
C ILE A 825 -30.41 3.17 -35.94
N ASN A 826 -31.21 3.62 -34.97
CA ASN A 826 -31.18 3.12 -33.60
C ASN A 826 -31.37 1.59 -33.56
N LYS A 827 -32.43 1.08 -34.19
CA LYS A 827 -32.72 -0.36 -34.25
C LYS A 827 -31.62 -1.18 -34.91
N ARG A 828 -30.95 -0.63 -35.93
CA ARG A 828 -29.80 -1.29 -36.58
C ARG A 828 -28.61 -1.38 -35.64
N ILE A 829 -28.28 -0.30 -34.93
CA ILE A 829 -27.20 -0.32 -33.94
C ILE A 829 -27.54 -1.31 -32.81
N GLU A 830 -28.77 -1.27 -32.28
CA GLU A 830 -29.24 -2.22 -31.26
C GLU A 830 -29.07 -3.67 -31.72
N LYS A 831 -29.51 -3.98 -32.95
CA LYS A 831 -29.37 -5.33 -33.51
C LYS A 831 -27.90 -5.75 -33.60
N ILE A 832 -27.02 -4.88 -34.09
CA ILE A 832 -25.58 -5.16 -34.18
C ILE A 832 -24.97 -5.40 -32.80
N LEU A 833 -25.40 -4.66 -31.78
CA LEU A 833 -24.94 -4.88 -30.40
C LEU A 833 -25.38 -6.23 -29.86
N ILE A 834 -26.64 -6.62 -30.10
CA ILE A 834 -27.19 -7.92 -29.71
C ILE A 834 -26.45 -9.05 -30.43
N ASP A 835 -26.25 -8.94 -31.75
CA ASP A 835 -25.54 -9.93 -32.56
C ASP A 835 -24.06 -10.08 -32.13
N ASN A 836 -23.46 -9.03 -31.55
CA ASN A 836 -22.12 -9.03 -30.98
C ASN A 836 -22.08 -9.35 -29.46
N GLY A 837 -23.17 -9.83 -28.87
CA GLY A 837 -23.21 -10.37 -27.51
C GLY A 837 -23.61 -9.38 -26.39
N VAL A 838 -24.04 -8.16 -26.71
CA VAL A 838 -24.57 -7.21 -25.71
C VAL A 838 -26.03 -7.54 -25.40
N LYS A 839 -26.29 -8.12 -24.23
CA LYS A 839 -27.62 -8.66 -23.86
C LYS A 839 -28.57 -7.66 -23.21
N THR A 840 -28.05 -6.74 -22.40
CA THR A 840 -28.86 -5.77 -21.65
C THR A 840 -28.45 -4.35 -22.00
N LEU A 841 -29.33 -3.64 -22.69
CA LEU A 841 -29.19 -2.23 -23.01
C LEU A 841 -29.70 -1.41 -21.82
N ASP A 842 -28.82 -1.18 -20.84
CA ASP A 842 -29.11 -0.29 -19.73
C ASP A 842 -29.26 1.18 -20.18
N LYS A 843 -29.51 2.09 -19.24
CA LYS A 843 -29.65 3.52 -19.57
C LYS A 843 -28.38 4.11 -20.21
N LEU A 844 -27.19 3.63 -19.85
CA LEU A 844 -25.93 4.12 -20.42
C LEU A 844 -25.78 3.66 -21.87
N TRP A 845 -26.06 2.40 -22.17
CA TRP A 845 -26.08 1.87 -23.54
C TRP A 845 -27.08 2.61 -24.43
N ASN A 846 -28.28 2.91 -23.93
CA ASN A 846 -29.27 3.67 -24.70
C ASN A 846 -28.76 5.08 -25.08
N ILE A 847 -28.12 5.80 -24.15
CA ILE A 847 -27.51 7.11 -24.45
C ILE A 847 -26.38 6.98 -25.49
N ARG A 848 -25.61 5.90 -25.45
CA ARG A 848 -24.52 5.66 -26.41
C ARG A 848 -25.06 5.33 -27.81
N ILE A 849 -26.07 4.47 -27.90
CA ILE A 849 -26.77 4.17 -29.14
C ILE A 849 -27.30 5.47 -29.75
N GLU A 850 -27.98 6.29 -28.95
CA GLU A 850 -28.52 7.57 -29.39
C GLU A 850 -27.41 8.51 -29.91
N ASN A 851 -26.27 8.60 -29.24
CA ASN A 851 -25.12 9.40 -29.70
C ASN A 851 -24.54 8.90 -31.02
N MET A 852 -24.41 7.58 -31.19
CA MET A 852 -23.92 6.97 -32.43
C MET A 852 -24.91 7.16 -33.57
N ALA A 853 -26.20 6.93 -33.33
CA ALA A 853 -27.25 7.12 -34.32
C ALA A 853 -27.34 8.57 -34.78
N ASN A 854 -27.26 9.53 -33.85
CA ASN A 854 -27.19 10.96 -34.19
C ASN A 854 -25.95 11.31 -35.03
N THR A 855 -24.83 10.64 -34.79
CA THR A 855 -23.60 10.82 -35.59
C THR A 855 -23.81 10.30 -37.02
N VAL A 856 -24.36 9.09 -37.16
CA VAL A 856 -24.71 8.49 -38.47
C VAL A 856 -25.72 9.36 -39.22
N LEU A 857 -26.78 9.82 -38.54
CA LEU A 857 -27.82 10.67 -39.12
C LEU A 857 -27.23 11.95 -39.71
N LYS A 858 -26.44 12.68 -38.91
CA LYS A 858 -25.77 13.93 -39.34
C LYS A 858 -24.79 13.68 -40.49
N PHE A 859 -24.12 12.53 -40.49
CA PHE A 859 -23.23 12.13 -41.57
C PHE A 859 -24.01 11.93 -42.87
N VAL A 860 -25.05 11.10 -42.86
CA VAL A 860 -25.87 10.79 -44.04
C VAL A 860 -26.53 12.07 -44.60
N GLU A 861 -27.08 12.94 -43.74
CA GLU A 861 -27.66 14.22 -44.16
C GLU A 861 -26.67 15.05 -44.99
N LYS A 862 -25.46 15.27 -44.45
CA LYS A 862 -24.42 16.06 -45.11
C LYS A 862 -23.84 15.36 -46.34
N ASP A 863 -23.71 14.05 -46.30
CA ASP A 863 -23.20 13.28 -47.44
C ASP A 863 -24.19 13.35 -48.61
N LEU A 864 -25.49 13.23 -48.36
CA LEU A 864 -26.52 13.39 -49.39
C LEU A 864 -26.58 14.82 -49.92
N GLU A 865 -26.50 15.83 -49.06
CA GLU A 865 -26.41 17.24 -49.50
C GLU A 865 -25.19 17.45 -50.42
N ARG A 866 -24.03 16.90 -50.04
CA ARG A 866 -22.80 16.95 -50.86
C ARG A 866 -22.98 16.26 -52.22
N LEU A 867 -23.57 15.06 -52.24
CA LEU A 867 -23.79 14.29 -53.48
C LEU A 867 -24.82 14.99 -54.39
N ALA A 868 -25.90 15.53 -53.81
CA ALA A 868 -26.96 16.23 -54.52
C ALA A 868 -26.56 17.62 -55.02
N THR A 869 -25.61 18.32 -54.37
CA THR A 869 -25.12 19.64 -54.81
C THR A 869 -23.91 19.56 -55.76
N SER A 870 -23.28 18.38 -55.90
CA SER A 870 -22.14 18.19 -56.81
C SER A 870 -22.53 18.44 -58.28
N LYS A 871 -21.61 19.08 -59.02
CA LYS A 871 -21.73 19.29 -60.49
C LYS A 871 -21.77 17.95 -61.24
N TYR A 872 -20.94 17.00 -60.82
CA TYR A 872 -20.91 15.64 -61.35
C TYR A 872 -21.55 14.71 -60.33
N LYS A 873 -22.73 14.20 -60.65
CA LYS A 873 -23.51 13.35 -59.74
C LYS A 873 -22.83 12.00 -59.59
N THR A 874 -22.61 11.61 -58.33
CA THR A 874 -22.12 10.30 -57.94
C THR A 874 -23.15 9.62 -57.07
N ILE A 875 -23.22 8.30 -57.13
CA ILE A 875 -24.06 7.50 -56.25
C ILE A 875 -23.18 6.50 -55.48
N PRO A 876 -23.45 6.25 -54.19
CA PRO A 876 -22.88 5.11 -53.50
C PRO A 876 -23.30 3.83 -54.24
N TYR A 877 -22.31 3.12 -54.80
CA TYR A 877 -22.56 2.02 -55.73
C TYR A 877 -22.36 0.66 -55.05
N ASP A 878 -21.31 0.52 -54.25
CA ASP A 878 -20.97 -0.74 -53.60
C ASP A 878 -20.30 -0.48 -52.24
N PHE A 879 -20.41 -1.44 -51.33
CA PHE A 879 -19.94 -1.32 -49.95
C PHE A 879 -19.27 -2.60 -49.51
N GLU A 880 -18.23 -2.48 -48.68
CA GLU A 880 -17.54 -3.63 -48.10
C GLU A 880 -17.04 -4.61 -49.18
N VAL A 881 -16.46 -4.07 -50.26
CA VAL A 881 -16.06 -4.81 -51.46
C VAL A 881 -14.81 -5.63 -51.16
N GLU A 882 -14.98 -6.95 -51.07
CA GLU A 882 -13.91 -7.89 -50.76
C GLU A 882 -12.99 -8.14 -51.97
N PHE A 883 -11.69 -8.24 -51.68
CA PHE A 883 -10.68 -8.69 -52.65
C PHE A 883 -9.68 -9.63 -51.96
N GLY A 884 -9.12 -10.59 -52.71
CA GLY A 884 -8.22 -11.60 -52.17
C GLY A 884 -8.89 -12.81 -51.51
N TYR A 885 -10.22 -12.81 -51.35
CA TYR A 885 -10.98 -13.93 -50.78
C TYR A 885 -11.39 -14.96 -51.85
N MET A 886 -12.32 -14.59 -52.73
CA MET A 886 -12.85 -15.48 -53.79
C MET A 886 -11.96 -15.51 -55.04
N LYS A 887 -11.19 -14.44 -55.27
CA LYS A 887 -10.22 -14.32 -56.36
C LYS A 887 -8.90 -13.88 -55.76
N ASP A 888 -7.85 -14.62 -56.08
CA ASP A 888 -6.49 -14.32 -55.63
C ASP A 888 -6.09 -12.90 -56.07
N PHE A 889 -5.74 -12.07 -55.10
CA PHE A 889 -5.07 -10.80 -55.31
C PHE A 889 -3.66 -10.93 -54.72
N SER A 890 -2.65 -10.92 -55.59
CA SER A 890 -1.27 -11.12 -55.20
C SER A 890 -0.34 -10.22 -55.99
N PHE A 891 0.75 -9.80 -55.36
CA PHE A 891 1.90 -9.20 -56.05
C PHE A 891 3.10 -10.16 -56.00
N ASP A 892 4.00 -10.02 -56.96
CA ASP A 892 5.20 -10.86 -57.05
C ASP A 892 6.33 -10.23 -56.25
N SER A 893 6.80 -10.89 -55.18
CA SER A 893 7.94 -10.39 -54.39
C SER A 893 9.31 -10.68 -55.02
N GLY A 894 9.35 -11.44 -56.12
CA GLY A 894 10.55 -11.93 -56.77
C GLY A 894 11.02 -13.30 -56.27
N LYS A 895 10.51 -13.78 -55.14
CA LYS A 895 10.76 -15.14 -54.60
C LYS A 895 9.48 -15.97 -54.54
N GLU A 896 8.37 -15.36 -54.11
CA GLU A 896 7.05 -15.99 -53.96
C GLU A 896 5.91 -15.00 -54.29
N LYS A 897 4.69 -15.53 -54.51
CA LYS A 897 3.49 -14.70 -54.68
C LYS A 897 2.91 -14.34 -53.32
N VAL A 898 2.94 -13.06 -52.96
CA VAL A 898 2.38 -12.56 -51.70
C VAL A 898 0.89 -12.32 -51.89
N LYS A 899 0.05 -13.09 -51.20
CA LYS A 899 -1.41 -12.93 -51.24
C LYS A 899 -1.84 -11.85 -50.27
N ILE A 900 -2.64 -10.89 -50.74
CA ILE A 900 -3.25 -9.84 -49.91
C ILE A 900 -4.75 -10.02 -49.91
N LEU A 901 -5.35 -9.93 -48.72
CA LEU A 901 -6.78 -9.74 -48.56
C LEU A 901 -7.10 -8.35 -48.01
N GLY A 902 -8.29 -7.87 -48.35
CA GLY A 902 -8.80 -6.62 -47.83
C GLY A 902 -10.24 -6.37 -48.27
N LYS A 903 -10.77 -5.26 -47.79
CA LYS A 903 -12.17 -4.89 -47.96
C LYS A 903 -12.24 -3.39 -48.17
N ILE A 904 -12.88 -2.96 -49.24
CA ILE A 904 -13.06 -1.55 -49.55
C ILE A 904 -14.38 -1.09 -48.94
N ASP A 905 -14.34 -0.17 -47.98
CA ASP A 905 -15.52 0.24 -47.22
C ASP A 905 -16.65 0.76 -48.11
N ARG A 906 -16.33 1.65 -49.06
CA ARG A 906 -17.32 2.24 -49.98
C ARG A 906 -16.73 2.57 -51.34
N MET A 907 -17.51 2.35 -52.39
CA MET A 907 -17.19 2.76 -53.76
C MET A 907 -18.37 3.52 -54.37
N ASP A 908 -18.09 4.72 -54.87
CA ASP A 908 -19.08 5.57 -55.55
C ASP A 908 -18.86 5.50 -57.07
N ARG A 909 -19.97 5.53 -57.82
CA ARG A 909 -19.96 5.56 -59.30
C ARG A 909 -20.54 6.87 -59.82
N PHE A 910 -19.92 7.44 -60.85
CA PHE A 910 -20.50 8.58 -61.58
C PHE A 910 -21.72 8.14 -62.40
N LEU A 911 -22.76 8.98 -62.47
CA LEU A 911 -23.98 8.64 -63.22
C LEU A 911 -23.79 8.68 -64.74
N GLU A 912 -22.97 9.61 -65.24
CA GLU A 912 -22.80 9.87 -66.67
C GLU A 912 -21.51 9.28 -67.26
N GLN A 913 -20.64 8.68 -66.44
CA GLN A 913 -19.33 8.17 -66.84
C GLN A 913 -19.04 6.85 -66.12
N ASP A 914 -18.42 5.88 -66.79
CA ASP A 914 -17.97 4.62 -66.17
C ASP A 914 -16.66 4.83 -65.40
N LYS A 915 -16.74 5.63 -64.34
CA LYS A 915 -15.65 6.04 -63.46
C LYS A 915 -16.08 5.86 -62.00
N TYR A 916 -15.12 5.52 -61.15
CA TYR A 916 -15.37 5.16 -59.76
C TYR A 916 -14.44 5.88 -58.79
N ILE A 917 -14.92 6.11 -57.57
CA ILE A 917 -14.16 6.66 -56.45
C ILE A 917 -14.20 5.66 -55.31
N LEU A 918 -13.05 5.40 -54.69
CA LEU A 918 -12.94 4.51 -53.53
C LEU A 918 -12.82 5.33 -52.25
N TYR A 919 -13.49 4.88 -51.19
CA TYR A 919 -13.46 5.51 -49.88
C TYR A 919 -13.19 4.51 -48.77
N ASP A 920 -12.49 5.01 -47.75
CA ASP A 920 -12.30 4.35 -46.45
C ASP A 920 -12.89 5.25 -45.35
N TYR A 921 -13.68 4.67 -44.46
CA TYR A 921 -14.38 5.36 -43.38
C TYR A 921 -13.49 5.46 -42.15
N LYS A 922 -13.30 6.69 -41.66
CA LYS A 922 -12.57 6.99 -40.41
C LYS A 922 -13.50 7.67 -39.40
N THR A 923 -13.34 7.31 -38.13
CA THR A 923 -14.11 7.90 -37.03
C THR A 923 -13.62 9.30 -36.64
N SER A 924 -12.41 9.69 -37.04
CA SER A 924 -11.86 11.03 -36.78
C SER A 924 -10.89 11.49 -37.86
N SER A 925 -10.68 12.81 -37.93
CA SER A 925 -9.72 13.43 -38.85
C SER A 925 -8.25 13.03 -38.60
N TYR A 926 -7.93 12.45 -37.44
CA TYR A 926 -6.59 11.92 -37.16
C TYR A 926 -6.31 10.60 -37.93
N GLY A 927 -7.37 9.88 -38.30
CA GLY A 927 -7.28 8.67 -39.12
C GLY A 927 -7.04 8.93 -40.61
N VAL A 928 -7.17 10.17 -41.08
CA VAL A 928 -6.97 10.55 -42.49
C VAL A 928 -5.48 10.59 -42.81
N LYS A 929 -5.05 9.77 -43.77
CA LYS A 929 -3.65 9.68 -44.21
C LYS A 929 -3.41 10.50 -45.47
N LYS A 930 -2.30 11.22 -45.53
CA LYS A 930 -1.90 12.06 -46.67
C LYS A 930 -1.04 11.25 -47.64
N ILE A 931 -0.83 11.79 -48.85
CA ILE A 931 0.11 11.20 -49.81
C ILE A 931 1.51 10.97 -49.24
N LYS A 932 1.98 11.86 -48.35
CA LYS A 932 3.26 11.73 -47.67
C LYS A 932 3.34 10.43 -46.84
N ASP A 933 2.25 10.03 -46.16
CA ASP A 933 2.22 8.83 -45.34
C ASP A 933 2.29 7.54 -46.20
N ILE A 934 1.81 7.63 -47.46
CA ILE A 934 1.88 6.56 -48.45
C ILE A 934 3.30 6.46 -49.02
N GLU A 935 3.91 7.58 -49.40
CA GLU A 935 5.31 7.67 -49.86
C GLU A 935 6.27 7.15 -48.77
N GLU A 936 6.04 7.50 -47.50
CA GLU A 936 6.85 7.01 -46.36
C GLU A 936 6.58 5.54 -45.99
N GLY A 937 5.61 4.89 -46.64
CA GLY A 937 5.27 3.48 -46.44
C GLY A 937 4.61 3.18 -45.09
N THR A 938 3.87 4.14 -44.51
CA THR A 938 3.13 3.97 -43.24
C THR A 938 1.63 3.78 -43.43
N SER A 939 1.12 3.97 -44.66
CA SER A 939 -0.28 3.84 -45.05
C SER A 939 -0.38 3.17 -46.42
N PHE A 940 -1.09 2.04 -46.51
CA PHE A 940 -1.23 1.27 -47.76
C PHE A 940 -2.68 1.06 -48.20
N GLN A 941 -3.68 1.38 -47.37
CA GLN A 941 -5.10 1.11 -47.65
C GLN A 941 -5.57 1.61 -49.02
N LEU A 942 -5.54 2.92 -49.27
CA LEU A 942 -6.06 3.48 -50.53
C LEU A 942 -5.31 3.00 -51.80
N PRO A 943 -3.97 2.99 -51.86
CA PRO A 943 -3.25 2.44 -53.01
C PRO A 943 -3.62 0.98 -53.31
N VAL A 944 -3.65 0.13 -52.29
CA VAL A 944 -3.99 -1.29 -52.46
C VAL A 944 -5.44 -1.47 -52.90
N TYR A 945 -6.38 -0.67 -52.39
CA TYR A 945 -7.77 -0.66 -52.87
C TYR A 945 -7.86 -0.29 -54.36
N ILE A 946 -7.09 0.71 -54.81
CA ILE A 946 -7.03 1.08 -56.23
C ILE A 946 -6.45 -0.06 -57.06
N MET A 947 -5.35 -0.68 -56.60
CA MET A 947 -4.67 -1.77 -57.30
C MET A 947 -5.51 -3.06 -57.38
N SER A 948 -6.40 -3.31 -56.41
CA SER A 948 -7.29 -4.47 -56.43
C SER A 948 -8.39 -4.32 -57.49
N GLN A 949 -8.71 -3.09 -57.90
CA GLN A 949 -9.77 -2.77 -58.86
C GLN A 949 -9.26 -2.48 -60.29
N LYS A 950 -8.18 -3.14 -60.75
CA LYS A 950 -7.57 -2.96 -62.09
C LYS A 950 -8.53 -3.08 -63.30
N HIS A 951 -9.69 -3.70 -63.11
CA HIS A 951 -10.71 -3.90 -64.15
C HIS A 951 -11.76 -2.77 -64.21
N ARG A 952 -11.67 -1.77 -63.32
CA ARG A 952 -12.53 -0.58 -63.25
C ARG A 952 -11.70 0.69 -63.38
N ASN A 953 -12.28 1.73 -63.96
CA ASN A 953 -11.60 3.02 -64.09
C ASN A 953 -11.72 3.83 -62.78
N ILE A 954 -10.77 3.61 -61.85
CA ILE A 954 -10.71 4.32 -60.57
C ILE A 954 -10.01 5.66 -60.74
N VAL A 955 -10.74 6.75 -60.53
CA VAL A 955 -10.24 8.12 -60.78
C VAL A 955 -9.78 8.83 -59.51
N ALA A 956 -10.23 8.38 -58.34
CA ALA A 956 -9.83 8.93 -57.06
C ALA A 956 -9.97 7.94 -55.89
N GLY A 957 -9.20 8.19 -54.83
CA GLY A 957 -9.28 7.53 -53.54
C GLY A 957 -9.28 8.57 -52.40
N GLY A 958 -10.15 8.39 -51.41
CA GLY A 958 -10.27 9.33 -50.30
C GLY A 958 -10.72 8.70 -48.98
N TYR A 959 -10.68 9.49 -47.92
CA TYR A 959 -11.18 9.12 -46.59
C TYR A 959 -12.45 9.89 -46.27
N ILE A 960 -13.38 9.24 -45.57
CA ILE A 960 -14.59 9.87 -45.06
C ILE A 960 -14.51 9.93 -43.53
N ASP A 961 -14.44 11.14 -42.97
CA ASP A 961 -14.56 11.37 -41.52
C ASP A 961 -16.04 11.38 -41.15
N ILE A 962 -16.49 10.31 -40.47
CA ILE A 962 -17.88 10.12 -40.07
C ILE A 962 -18.30 11.19 -39.05
N SER A 963 -17.47 11.46 -38.05
CA SER A 963 -17.79 12.40 -36.95
C SER A 963 -17.94 13.84 -37.42
N LYS A 964 -17.10 14.28 -38.37
CA LYS A 964 -17.17 15.64 -38.94
C LYS A 964 -18.02 15.72 -40.20
N ALA A 965 -18.45 14.58 -40.73
CA ALA A 965 -19.12 14.42 -42.02
C ALA A 965 -18.36 15.12 -43.15
N LYS A 966 -17.06 14.84 -43.24
CA LYS A 966 -16.15 15.50 -44.19
C LYS A 966 -15.41 14.47 -45.03
N VAL A 967 -15.37 14.73 -46.34
CA VAL A 967 -14.66 13.90 -47.31
C VAL A 967 -13.30 14.50 -47.64
N TYR A 968 -12.27 13.67 -47.54
CA TYR A 968 -10.88 14.01 -47.82
C TYR A 968 -10.43 13.24 -49.05
N MET A 969 -10.37 13.91 -50.20
CA MET A 969 -9.85 13.31 -51.42
C MET A 969 -8.34 13.39 -51.41
N GLU A 970 -7.63 12.28 -51.31
CA GLU A 970 -6.17 12.27 -51.15
C GLU A 970 -5.48 11.91 -52.46
N LEU A 971 -5.91 10.84 -53.15
CA LEU A 971 -5.37 10.44 -54.45
C LEU A 971 -6.36 10.77 -55.56
N VAL A 972 -5.94 11.52 -56.58
CA VAL A 972 -6.79 11.93 -57.71
C VAL A 972 -5.98 11.92 -59.01
N GLN A 973 -6.53 11.35 -60.08
CA GLN A 973 -5.91 11.45 -61.41
C GLN A 973 -6.07 12.87 -61.98
N LYS A 974 -4.99 13.44 -62.51
CA LYS A 974 -4.92 14.84 -62.98
C LYS A 974 -5.93 15.17 -64.07
N GLU A 975 -6.24 14.21 -64.92
CA GLU A 975 -7.22 14.32 -66.00
C GLU A 975 -8.66 14.43 -65.47
N ASP A 976 -8.89 13.90 -64.27
CA ASP A 976 -10.21 13.78 -63.64
C ASP A 976 -10.41 14.70 -62.42
N LYS A 977 -9.47 15.61 -62.16
CA LYS A 977 -9.52 16.53 -61.01
C LYS A 977 -10.78 17.39 -60.95
N GLU A 978 -11.39 17.69 -62.11
CA GLU A 978 -12.64 18.46 -62.18
C GLU A 978 -13.85 17.63 -61.72
N LEU A 979 -13.83 16.30 -61.89
CA LEU A 979 -14.92 15.40 -61.49
C LEU A 979 -15.09 15.34 -59.97
N VAL A 980 -14.00 15.52 -59.22
CA VAL A 980 -13.96 15.48 -57.76
C VAL A 980 -13.78 16.86 -57.10
N ASN A 981 -13.89 17.94 -57.89
CA ASN A 981 -13.81 19.33 -57.44
C ASN A 981 -12.51 19.69 -56.67
N LYS A 982 -11.38 19.02 -56.99
CA LYS A 982 -10.07 19.24 -56.34
C LYS A 982 -9.17 20.11 -57.23
N LYS A 983 -8.99 21.39 -56.85
CA LYS A 983 -8.26 22.37 -57.68
C LYS A 983 -6.74 22.37 -57.46
N ARG A 984 -6.26 22.02 -56.26
CA ARG A 984 -4.84 22.06 -55.85
C ARG A 984 -4.56 20.94 -54.83
N GLY A 985 -3.32 20.46 -54.75
CA GLY A 985 -2.87 19.48 -53.76
C GLY A 985 -1.84 18.51 -54.32
N LYS A 986 -0.94 17.99 -53.46
CA LYS A 986 0.14 17.08 -53.87
C LYS A 986 -0.36 15.72 -54.39
N GLY A 987 -1.53 15.25 -53.95
CA GLY A 987 -2.11 14.01 -54.44
C GLY A 987 -2.96 14.14 -55.71
N ILE A 988 -2.69 15.13 -56.58
CA ILE A 988 -3.20 15.16 -57.95
C ILE A 988 -2.06 14.69 -58.85
N LEU A 989 -2.15 13.45 -59.35
CA LEU A 989 -1.05 12.78 -60.05
C LEU A 989 -1.41 12.61 -61.54
N ASP A 990 -0.46 12.82 -62.44
CA ASP A 990 -0.61 12.37 -63.82
C ASP A 990 -0.42 10.84 -63.92
N GLU A 991 -0.67 10.27 -65.10
CA GLU A 991 -0.61 8.82 -65.30
C GLU A 991 0.76 8.23 -64.95
N THR A 992 1.85 8.96 -65.24
CA THR A 992 3.22 8.52 -64.93
C THR A 992 3.48 8.48 -63.42
N HIS A 993 3.14 9.54 -62.69
CA HIS A 993 3.34 9.59 -61.24
C HIS A 993 2.36 8.66 -60.49
N TRP A 994 1.16 8.45 -61.04
CA TRP A 994 0.20 7.49 -60.48
C TRP A 994 0.72 6.05 -60.56
N LYS A 995 1.24 5.64 -61.73
CA LYS A 995 1.86 4.31 -61.90
C LYS A 995 3.11 4.15 -61.02
N ALA A 996 3.97 5.18 -60.98
CA ALA A 996 5.17 5.16 -60.14
C ALA A 996 4.85 4.99 -58.65
N LEU A 997 3.83 5.68 -58.13
CA LEU A 997 3.39 5.53 -56.73
C LEU A 997 2.89 4.11 -56.42
N MET A 998 2.16 3.48 -57.35
CA MET A 998 1.70 2.10 -57.16
C MET A 998 2.85 1.09 -57.18
N GLU A 999 3.85 1.30 -58.05
CA GLU A 999 5.08 0.49 -58.07
C GLU A 999 5.91 0.69 -56.79
N GLU A 1000 6.00 1.92 -56.28
CA GLU A 1000 6.67 2.24 -55.01
C GLU A 1000 5.99 1.55 -53.83
N VAL A 1001 4.66 1.55 -53.78
CA VAL A 1001 3.88 0.82 -52.75
C VAL A 1001 4.15 -0.68 -52.82
N GLU A 1002 4.17 -1.29 -54.02
CA GLU A 1002 4.54 -2.71 -54.18
C GLU A 1002 5.96 -2.97 -53.68
N ASN A 1003 6.93 -2.09 -54.00
CA ASN A 1003 8.32 -2.24 -53.57
C ASN A 1003 8.49 -2.11 -52.06
N ASN A 1004 7.81 -1.15 -51.42
CA ASN A 1004 7.84 -0.97 -49.97
C ASN A 1004 7.29 -2.23 -49.24
N MET A 1005 6.19 -2.81 -49.74
CA MET A 1005 5.65 -4.05 -49.17
C MET A 1005 6.61 -5.24 -49.33
N LYS A 1006 7.33 -5.34 -50.46
CA LYS A 1006 8.38 -6.35 -50.67
C LYS A 1006 9.53 -6.19 -49.69
N GLU A 1007 10.02 -4.96 -49.55
CA GLU A 1007 11.11 -4.64 -48.64
C GLU A 1007 10.75 -5.00 -47.19
N TYR A 1008 9.54 -4.70 -46.75
CA TYR A 1008 9.08 -5.05 -45.41
C TYR A 1008 9.08 -6.56 -45.16
N ILE A 1009 8.64 -7.37 -46.12
CA ILE A 1009 8.71 -8.84 -46.01
C ILE A 1009 10.17 -9.31 -45.92
N ASP A 1010 11.04 -8.80 -46.80
CA ASP A 1010 12.45 -9.17 -46.78
C ASP A 1010 13.15 -8.74 -45.49
N CYS A 1011 12.73 -7.65 -44.86
CA CYS A 1011 13.25 -7.21 -43.56
C CYS A 1011 12.73 -8.10 -42.42
N ILE A 1012 11.44 -8.46 -42.41
CA ILE A 1012 10.85 -9.43 -41.46
C ILE A 1012 11.60 -10.77 -41.54
N TYR A 1013 11.86 -11.28 -42.74
CA TYR A 1013 12.61 -12.53 -42.96
C TYR A 1013 14.09 -12.44 -42.60
N ARG A 1014 14.64 -11.23 -42.51
CA ARG A 1014 16.00 -10.98 -42.01
C ARG A 1014 16.04 -10.79 -40.50
N GLY A 1015 14.89 -10.80 -39.82
CA GLY A 1015 14.79 -10.60 -38.38
C GLY A 1015 14.87 -9.13 -37.96
N ASP A 1016 14.64 -8.19 -38.88
CA ASP A 1016 14.68 -6.76 -38.56
C ASP A 1016 13.39 -6.31 -37.87
N PHE A 1017 13.42 -6.22 -36.54
CA PHE A 1017 12.35 -5.62 -35.74
C PHE A 1017 12.88 -4.45 -34.92
N SER A 1018 13.83 -3.74 -35.51
CA SER A 1018 14.54 -2.63 -34.92
C SER A 1018 13.58 -1.60 -34.30
N ILE A 1019 13.97 -1.03 -33.15
CA ILE A 1019 13.23 0.03 -32.47
C ILE A 1019 13.40 1.35 -33.24
N ASN A 1020 12.75 1.44 -34.41
CA ASN A 1020 12.80 2.56 -35.34
C ASN A 1020 11.38 2.98 -35.77
N PRO A 1021 10.55 3.50 -34.85
CA PRO A 1021 9.19 3.88 -35.20
C PRO A 1021 9.17 5.08 -36.15
N LYS A 1022 8.62 4.92 -37.36
CA LYS A 1022 8.24 6.06 -38.22
C LYS A 1022 7.08 6.85 -37.60
N ILE A 1023 6.20 6.15 -36.88
CA ILE A 1023 5.07 6.74 -36.14
C ILE A 1023 5.02 6.13 -34.74
N CYS A 1024 5.26 6.96 -33.72
CA CYS A 1024 5.17 6.57 -32.31
C CYS A 1024 3.83 7.06 -31.72
N ASP A 1025 2.94 6.13 -31.40
CA ASP A 1025 1.63 6.43 -30.79
C ASP A 1025 1.75 6.58 -29.27
N THR A 1026 1.21 7.67 -28.72
CA THR A 1026 1.16 7.93 -27.28
C THR A 1026 0.44 6.82 -26.52
N TYR A 1027 -0.52 6.15 -27.16
CA TYR A 1027 -1.33 5.07 -26.58
C TYR A 1027 -0.84 3.67 -26.98
N CYS A 1028 0.39 3.54 -27.47
CA CYS A 1028 0.95 2.21 -27.78
C CYS A 1028 1.04 1.35 -26.51
N PRO A 1029 0.45 0.13 -26.47
CA PRO A 1029 0.48 -0.73 -25.29
C PRO A 1029 1.90 -1.23 -24.94
N TYR A 1030 2.84 -1.12 -25.87
CA TYR A 1030 4.22 -1.59 -25.72
C TYR A 1030 5.23 -0.48 -25.36
N LYS A 1031 4.76 0.73 -25.03
CA LYS A 1031 5.62 1.90 -24.78
C LYS A 1031 6.61 1.67 -23.63
N GLU A 1032 6.17 1.01 -22.55
CA GLU A 1032 7.02 0.71 -21.39
C GLU A 1032 8.05 -0.40 -21.67
N VAL A 1033 7.80 -1.22 -22.70
CA VAL A 1033 8.69 -2.32 -23.11
C VAL A 1033 9.77 -1.81 -24.06
N CYS A 1034 9.41 -0.96 -25.04
CA CYS A 1034 10.35 -0.52 -26.07
C CYS A 1034 11.39 0.49 -25.58
N ARG A 1035 11.13 1.20 -24.46
CA ARG A 1035 12.02 2.23 -23.88
C ARG A 1035 12.47 3.32 -24.88
N TYR A 1036 11.70 3.53 -25.94
CA TYR A 1036 11.99 4.54 -26.94
C TYR A 1036 11.59 5.92 -26.41
N GLU A 1037 12.59 6.76 -26.14
CA GLU A 1037 12.39 8.18 -25.86
C GLU A 1037 12.60 8.98 -27.15
N PHE A 1038 11.59 9.77 -27.53
CA PHE A 1038 11.66 10.65 -28.70
C PHE A 1038 12.71 11.74 -28.39
N ARG A 1039 13.92 11.62 -28.95
CA ARG A 1039 14.95 12.66 -28.86
C ARG A 1039 14.69 13.81 -29.82
#